data_AF-A0A2Z4L8H4-F1
#
_entry.id   AF-A0A2Z4L8H4-F1
#
_cell.length_a   1.000
_cell.length_b   1.000
_cell.length_c   1.000
_cell.angle_alpha   90.00
_cell.angle_beta   90.00
_cell.angle_gamma   90.00
#
_symmetry.space_group_name_H-M   'P 1'
#
loop_
_entity.id
_entity.type
_entity.pdbx_description
1 polymer ?
#
loop_
_entity_poly.entity_id
_entity_poly.type
_entity_poly.pdbx_seq_one_letter_code
_entity_poly.pdbx_strand_id
1 'polypeptide(L)'
;MIDFNQYFRGLKKTIEGKDNYYFLVNDTNNEIRQHYDYNYQSSIDIQRFAKSIASKKDYFYSKNINYEFFVIPDKSITARQYLPFETPEPKRITDQLGGLLHDLSSVITIDDVLRNDTHISVMSSLKLTPHILSVLHGTEAEEYAQQITDKTHVEIVDHKGDLFFVFNWSYPQDERFKNYAHMQLETLELNDEYKQVELEDIPEEYRRVSKRKSEYYINPNSISNKKALILRDSSTNSLTKSFIAYYREVFFYWDHWYFNKQLVEWFNPDDVIEIRTERFIENPHYPTAETDFKIKQDVILNLETIESHDKKLKVKFDIMDYYNRPIDTKVDIYINDEPFVSDDTTNSIFDKCYDLSCYPTNRYDLKVIVNATDTTNTFKFTRSILVSEDIRKYFANLKSSIKGLDNTFFLVNDNTNELLQHYDLEYDSSLDLRQFKQSLESKRKYLAKKNIKFTQFIIPDKSVVLREYLPFETTDAKRNWDSLKNYYYDLSDVIGNDDFLVNDTKLTSQAAVKAVSYILFKTFKEKSFSEIKGEILEKFTTNKVTHQGDLFTDEAWSYPKDDVYEKYSKINIDELSLIAKDKLTHMDIDEEFLQFNNVASDYVHNPDSISNRRALIICDKSAHPLFEAFIAYFREVFFYHDFWYFNKNLIDYASFDVVIEVKAERFLDTALTFIINDNSHVLIPVKINVNQFEQEDNKLTVEVSCRDIRNLPVDSTLKFYIDDELLCERELMQGRCICSLSVEYLNVGSHILKLRLEESESTKARVITKEFDIN
;
A
#
# COMPACT_ATOMS: atom_id res chain seq x y z
N MET A 1 -30.04 -2.49 17.13
CA MET A 1 -29.95 -1.60 15.96
C MET A 1 -28.68 -1.97 15.21
N ILE A 2 -28.75 -2.19 13.90
CA ILE A 2 -27.60 -2.61 13.09
C ILE A 2 -26.67 -1.41 12.93
N ASP A 3 -25.38 -1.57 13.21
CA ASP A 3 -24.37 -0.60 12.81
C ASP A 3 -23.99 -0.87 11.35
N PHE A 4 -24.61 -0.12 10.43
CA PHE A 4 -24.40 -0.30 9.00
C PHE A 4 -22.97 0.04 8.56
N ASN A 5 -22.26 0.94 9.25
CA ASN A 5 -20.86 1.25 8.92
C ASN A 5 -19.96 0.04 9.22
N GLN A 6 -20.20 -0.60 10.35
CA GLN A 6 -19.50 -1.84 10.69
C GLN A 6 -19.94 -3.00 9.77
N TYR A 7 -21.24 -3.10 9.47
CA TYR A 7 -21.81 -4.20 8.69
C TYR A 7 -21.33 -4.20 7.23
N PHE A 8 -21.20 -3.02 6.61
CA PHE A 8 -20.70 -2.90 5.23
C PHE A 8 -19.18 -2.77 5.13
N ARG A 9 -18.46 -2.87 6.26
CA ARG A 9 -17.00 -2.74 6.29
C ARG A 9 -16.34 -3.83 5.46
N GLY A 10 -15.52 -3.41 4.49
CA GLY A 10 -14.78 -4.31 3.60
C GLY A 10 -15.56 -4.72 2.34
N LEU A 11 -16.83 -4.33 2.21
CA LEU A 11 -17.55 -4.42 0.94
C LEU A 11 -17.13 -3.27 0.02
N LYS A 12 -17.19 -3.50 -1.30
CA LYS A 12 -17.17 -2.44 -2.31
C LYS A 12 -18.58 -1.83 -2.37
N LYS A 13 -19.28 -1.91 -3.52
CA LYS A 13 -20.60 -1.29 -3.71
C LYS A 13 -21.77 -2.26 -3.84
N THR A 14 -21.53 -3.56 -3.67
CA THR A 14 -22.57 -4.58 -3.82
C THR A 14 -22.68 -5.42 -2.56
N ILE A 15 -23.90 -5.73 -2.15
CA ILE A 15 -24.19 -6.75 -1.14
C ILE A 15 -25.17 -7.78 -1.71
N GLU A 16 -24.93 -9.05 -1.40
CA GLU A 16 -25.85 -10.14 -1.70
C GLU A 16 -26.98 -10.18 -0.67
N GLY A 17 -28.20 -10.19 -1.17
CA GLY A 17 -29.42 -10.44 -0.43
C GLY A 17 -29.92 -11.87 -0.57
N LYS A 18 -31.16 -12.09 -0.15
CA LYS A 18 -31.86 -13.38 -0.29
C LYS A 18 -32.23 -13.63 -1.74
N ASP A 19 -32.40 -14.90 -2.10
CA ASP A 19 -32.86 -15.36 -3.41
C ASP A 19 -32.10 -14.79 -4.61
N ASN A 20 -30.79 -14.55 -4.42
CA ASN A 20 -29.88 -13.99 -5.41
C ASN A 20 -30.26 -12.57 -5.88
N TYR A 21 -30.89 -11.78 -5.02
CA TYR A 21 -30.98 -10.34 -5.22
C TYR A 21 -29.70 -9.65 -4.75
N TYR A 22 -29.24 -8.67 -5.50
CA TYR A 22 -28.07 -7.88 -5.16
C TYR A 22 -28.47 -6.42 -4.93
N PHE A 23 -27.88 -5.76 -3.95
CA PHE A 23 -28.22 -4.39 -3.57
C PHE A 23 -26.98 -3.49 -3.58
N LEU A 24 -27.21 -2.20 -3.83
CA LEU A 24 -26.18 -1.18 -3.77
C LEU A 24 -25.90 -0.83 -2.30
N VAL A 25 -24.62 -0.78 -1.93
CA VAL A 25 -24.13 -0.36 -0.60
C VAL A 25 -22.90 0.51 -0.78
N ASN A 26 -22.48 1.24 0.26
CA ASN A 26 -21.28 2.11 0.23
C ASN A 26 -21.19 3.01 -1.03
N ASP A 27 -22.33 3.38 -1.60
CA ASP A 27 -22.39 4.38 -2.64
C ASP A 27 -22.24 5.77 -2.01
N THR A 28 -22.02 6.77 -2.84
CA THR A 28 -21.79 8.14 -2.34
C THR A 28 -23.02 8.74 -1.66
N ASN A 29 -24.23 8.25 -1.96
CA ASN A 29 -25.46 8.70 -1.33
C ASN A 29 -25.81 7.87 -0.08
N ASN A 30 -25.17 6.72 0.16
CA ASN A 30 -25.49 5.81 1.27
C ASN A 30 -26.95 5.29 1.26
N GLU A 31 -27.47 4.88 0.10
CA GLU A 31 -28.88 4.48 -0.14
C GLU A 31 -29.51 3.72 1.04
N ILE A 32 -28.95 2.55 1.40
CA ILE A 32 -29.52 1.68 2.45
C ILE A 32 -29.60 2.39 3.81
N ARG A 33 -28.61 3.24 4.14
CA ARG A 33 -28.59 3.96 5.41
C ARG A 33 -29.66 5.04 5.44
N GLN A 34 -29.92 5.71 4.32
CA GLN A 34 -31.01 6.71 4.24
C GLN A 34 -32.35 6.13 4.71
N HIS A 35 -32.60 4.87 4.35
CA HIS A 35 -33.89 4.20 4.61
C HIS A 35 -33.96 3.44 5.92
N TYR A 36 -32.87 2.81 6.35
CA TYR A 36 -32.90 1.82 7.44
C TYR A 36 -32.02 2.17 8.65
N ASP A 37 -31.16 3.20 8.57
CA ASP A 37 -30.36 3.70 9.69
C ASP A 37 -31.07 4.90 10.34
N TYR A 38 -31.75 4.70 11.48
CA TYR A 38 -32.46 5.78 12.17
C TYR A 38 -31.55 6.90 12.68
N ASN A 39 -30.23 6.66 12.78
CA ASN A 39 -29.26 7.68 13.15
C ASN A 39 -28.71 8.43 11.93
N TYR A 40 -29.07 8.02 10.71
CA TYR A 40 -28.68 8.71 9.49
C TYR A 40 -29.34 10.10 9.45
N GLN A 41 -28.49 11.12 9.42
CA GLN A 41 -28.91 12.52 9.32
C GLN A 41 -29.03 12.90 7.86
N SER A 42 -30.27 13.10 7.41
CA SER A 42 -30.52 13.55 6.04
C SER A 42 -29.97 14.95 5.82
N SER A 43 -29.35 15.19 4.67
CA SER A 43 -28.81 16.49 4.30
C SER A 43 -29.82 17.42 3.62
N ILE A 44 -31.03 16.92 3.33
CA ILE A 44 -32.07 17.68 2.64
C ILE A 44 -32.63 18.83 3.49
N ASP A 45 -32.74 20.00 2.88
CA ASP A 45 -33.47 21.16 3.38
C ASP A 45 -34.83 21.20 2.65
N ILE A 46 -35.86 20.67 3.32
CA ILE A 46 -37.22 20.56 2.78
C ILE A 46 -37.77 21.92 2.34
N GLN A 47 -37.46 23.00 3.06
CA GLN A 47 -37.99 24.34 2.74
C GLN A 47 -37.34 24.88 1.46
N ARG A 48 -36.02 24.74 1.32
CA ARG A 48 -35.31 25.12 0.10
C ARG A 48 -35.74 24.27 -1.08
N PHE A 49 -35.96 22.97 -0.86
CA PHE A 49 -36.46 22.07 -1.89
C PHE A 49 -37.85 22.50 -2.39
N ALA A 50 -38.80 22.71 -1.48
CA ALA A 50 -40.14 23.18 -1.83
C ALA A 50 -40.11 24.51 -2.61
N LYS A 51 -39.25 25.45 -2.19
CA LYS A 51 -39.06 26.73 -2.91
C LYS A 51 -38.48 26.53 -4.31
N SER A 52 -37.52 25.62 -4.48
CA SER A 52 -36.95 25.26 -5.78
C SER A 52 -38.03 24.70 -6.72
N ILE A 53 -38.82 23.72 -6.25
CA ILE A 53 -39.90 23.12 -7.06
C ILE A 53 -40.96 24.14 -7.42
N ALA A 54 -41.42 24.95 -6.47
CA ALA A 54 -42.40 26.01 -6.74
C ALA A 54 -41.88 27.00 -7.79
N SER A 55 -40.63 27.44 -7.66
CA SER A 55 -40.00 28.35 -8.63
C SER A 55 -39.92 27.76 -10.05
N LYS A 56 -39.63 26.45 -10.17
CA LYS A 56 -39.64 25.75 -11.47
C LYS A 56 -41.06 25.65 -12.03
N LYS A 57 -42.04 25.23 -11.21
CA LYS A 57 -43.46 25.16 -11.60
C LYS A 57 -43.97 26.51 -12.11
N ASP A 58 -43.72 27.59 -11.38
CA ASP A 58 -44.14 28.94 -11.77
C ASP A 58 -43.50 29.37 -13.10
N TYR A 59 -42.20 29.09 -13.28
CA TYR A 59 -41.49 29.40 -14.52
C TYR A 59 -42.09 28.66 -15.72
N PHE A 60 -42.24 27.34 -15.64
CA PHE A 60 -42.77 26.55 -16.75
C PHE A 60 -44.24 26.87 -17.05
N TYR A 61 -45.05 27.07 -16.01
CA TYR A 61 -46.43 27.50 -16.15
C TYR A 61 -46.55 28.84 -16.90
N SER A 62 -45.69 29.82 -16.57
CA SER A 62 -45.65 31.12 -17.26
C SER A 62 -45.29 31.03 -18.75
N LYS A 63 -44.69 29.91 -19.16
CA LYS A 63 -44.28 29.62 -20.54
C LYS A 63 -45.25 28.67 -21.26
N ASN A 64 -46.35 28.28 -20.61
CA ASN A 64 -47.29 27.27 -21.11
C ASN A 64 -46.60 25.92 -21.41
N ILE A 65 -45.69 25.52 -20.52
CA ILE A 65 -44.96 24.25 -20.55
C ILE A 65 -45.43 23.42 -19.34
N ASN A 66 -45.83 22.17 -19.54
CA ASN A 66 -46.17 21.30 -18.40
C ASN A 66 -44.89 20.84 -17.71
N TYR A 67 -44.88 20.85 -16.38
CA TYR A 67 -43.73 20.39 -15.60
C TYR A 67 -44.17 19.57 -14.40
N GLU A 68 -43.68 18.34 -14.32
CA GLU A 68 -43.84 17.50 -13.14
C GLU A 68 -42.55 16.75 -12.79
N PHE A 69 -42.42 16.44 -11.50
CA PHE A 69 -41.26 15.74 -10.94
C PHE A 69 -41.69 14.40 -10.35
N PHE A 70 -41.16 13.32 -10.91
CA PHE A 70 -41.40 11.94 -10.52
C PHE A 70 -40.19 11.33 -9.79
N VAL A 71 -40.47 10.47 -8.81
CA VAL A 71 -39.45 9.73 -8.06
C VAL A 71 -39.64 8.23 -8.26
N ILE A 72 -38.58 7.56 -8.74
CA ILE A 72 -38.51 6.10 -8.81
C ILE A 72 -38.01 5.61 -7.43
N PRO A 73 -38.78 4.75 -6.71
CA PRO A 73 -38.30 4.16 -5.46
C PRO A 73 -37.01 3.37 -5.68
N ASP A 74 -36.12 3.41 -4.69
CA ASP A 74 -34.94 2.55 -4.72
C ASP A 74 -35.30 1.07 -4.67
N LYS A 75 -34.44 0.26 -5.27
CA LYS A 75 -34.57 -1.20 -5.25
C LYS A 75 -34.68 -1.76 -3.83
N SER A 76 -33.97 -1.19 -2.86
CA SER A 76 -34.06 -1.64 -1.46
C SER A 76 -35.40 -1.36 -0.78
N ILE A 77 -36.21 -0.46 -1.35
CA ILE A 77 -37.59 -0.20 -0.92
C ILE A 77 -38.53 -1.24 -1.54
N THR A 78 -38.51 -1.38 -2.86
CA THR A 78 -39.43 -2.28 -3.59
C THR A 78 -39.14 -3.75 -3.33
N ALA A 79 -37.86 -4.12 -3.24
CA ALA A 79 -37.39 -5.50 -3.01
C ALA A 79 -36.96 -5.75 -1.55
N ARG A 80 -37.55 -5.01 -0.60
CA ARG A 80 -37.19 -5.04 0.82
C ARG A 80 -37.12 -6.44 1.43
N GLN A 81 -38.05 -7.33 1.06
CA GLN A 81 -38.11 -8.70 1.57
C GLN A 81 -36.85 -9.52 1.27
N TYR A 82 -36.09 -9.14 0.24
CA TYR A 82 -34.86 -9.82 -0.17
C TYR A 82 -33.60 -9.22 0.45
N LEU A 83 -33.69 -8.19 1.29
CA LEU A 83 -32.50 -7.68 2.00
C LEU A 83 -31.93 -8.74 2.97
N PRO A 84 -30.59 -8.78 3.17
CA PRO A 84 -29.92 -9.81 3.97
C PRO A 84 -30.04 -9.61 5.49
N PHE A 85 -30.79 -8.62 5.94
CA PHE A 85 -30.99 -8.28 7.35
C PHE A 85 -32.48 -8.03 7.62
N GLU A 86 -32.86 -8.03 8.90
CA GLU A 86 -34.20 -7.62 9.31
C GLU A 86 -34.40 -6.14 9.03
N THR A 87 -35.49 -5.82 8.35
CA THR A 87 -35.80 -4.46 7.90
C THR A 87 -36.99 -3.93 8.70
N PRO A 88 -36.84 -2.82 9.44
CA PRO A 88 -38.00 -2.07 9.90
C PRO A 88 -38.71 -1.43 8.70
N GLU A 89 -39.85 -0.75 8.96
CA GLU A 89 -40.46 0.11 7.94
C GLU A 89 -39.46 1.19 7.51
N PRO A 90 -39.19 1.36 6.20
CA PRO A 90 -38.19 2.30 5.72
C PRO A 90 -38.62 3.73 6.00
N LYS A 91 -37.67 4.57 6.40
CA LYS A 91 -37.83 6.01 6.44
C LYS A 91 -37.53 6.56 5.05
N ARG A 92 -38.56 7.07 4.37
CA ARG A 92 -38.40 7.65 3.03
C ARG A 92 -38.42 9.17 3.10
N ILE A 93 -37.56 9.81 2.32
CA ILE A 93 -37.54 11.27 2.17
C ILE A 93 -38.71 11.69 1.28
N THR A 94 -39.02 10.89 0.28
CA THR A 94 -40.17 11.02 -0.61
C THR A 94 -41.48 11.21 0.19
N ASP A 95 -41.70 10.40 1.22
CA ASP A 95 -42.89 10.49 2.09
C ASP A 95 -42.98 11.85 2.83
N GLN A 96 -41.83 12.44 3.19
CA GLN A 96 -41.76 13.74 3.87
C GLN A 96 -42.01 14.92 2.91
N LEU A 97 -41.66 14.75 1.64
CA LEU A 97 -41.85 15.76 0.59
C LEU A 97 -43.30 15.80 0.09
N GLY A 98 -44.02 14.68 0.17
CA GLY A 98 -45.45 14.60 -0.13
C GLY A 98 -45.78 15.13 -1.53
N GLY A 99 -46.88 15.90 -1.65
CA GLY A 99 -47.41 16.41 -2.93
C GLY A 99 -46.53 17.42 -3.68
N LEU A 100 -45.28 17.62 -3.27
CA LEU A 100 -44.28 18.36 -4.04
C LEU A 100 -43.79 17.58 -5.28
N LEU A 101 -43.92 16.25 -5.25
CA LEU A 101 -43.47 15.33 -6.29
C LEU A 101 -44.44 14.15 -6.41
N HIS A 102 -44.29 13.38 -7.49
CA HIS A 102 -45.06 12.16 -7.76
C HIS A 102 -44.22 10.91 -7.41
N ASP A 103 -44.63 10.20 -6.36
CA ASP A 103 -44.00 8.94 -5.96
C ASP A 103 -44.49 7.78 -6.84
N LEU A 104 -43.56 7.13 -7.55
CA LEU A 104 -43.89 6.01 -8.44
C LEU A 104 -43.95 4.66 -7.71
N SER A 105 -43.75 4.61 -6.38
CA SER A 105 -43.79 3.36 -5.61
C SER A 105 -45.14 2.63 -5.63
N SER A 106 -46.24 3.32 -5.95
CA SER A 106 -47.54 2.69 -6.14
C SER A 106 -47.71 1.99 -7.48
N VAL A 107 -46.84 2.28 -8.45
CA VAL A 107 -46.90 1.74 -9.82
C VAL A 107 -45.87 0.62 -10.01
N ILE A 108 -44.70 0.76 -9.38
CA ILE A 108 -43.60 -0.20 -9.49
C ILE A 108 -43.83 -1.39 -8.55
N THR A 109 -43.80 -2.60 -9.11
CA THR A 109 -43.87 -3.83 -8.35
C THR A 109 -42.51 -4.53 -8.31
N ILE A 110 -42.44 -5.64 -7.57
CA ILE A 110 -41.22 -6.43 -7.49
C ILE A 110 -40.77 -7.01 -8.85
N ASP A 111 -41.71 -7.25 -9.77
CA ASP A 111 -41.42 -7.77 -11.10
C ASP A 111 -40.76 -6.72 -12.01
N ASP A 112 -40.84 -5.45 -11.62
CA ASP A 112 -40.22 -4.33 -12.33
C ASP A 112 -38.77 -4.10 -11.89
N VAL A 113 -38.24 -4.90 -10.96
CA VAL A 113 -36.89 -4.74 -10.39
C VAL A 113 -35.95 -5.84 -10.88
N LEU A 114 -34.78 -5.45 -11.38
CA LEU A 114 -33.77 -6.39 -11.85
C LEU A 114 -32.98 -7.00 -10.68
N ARG A 115 -32.68 -8.30 -10.70
CA ARG A 115 -31.99 -8.97 -9.58
C ARG A 115 -30.52 -8.58 -9.44
N ASN A 116 -29.81 -8.45 -10.56
CA ASN A 116 -28.37 -8.20 -10.63
C ASN A 116 -28.00 -6.74 -10.91
N ASP A 117 -28.98 -5.84 -10.99
CA ASP A 117 -28.81 -4.45 -11.42
C ASP A 117 -29.51 -3.50 -10.42
N THR A 118 -29.08 -2.24 -10.35
CA THR A 118 -29.70 -1.20 -9.52
C THR A 118 -30.96 -0.59 -10.13
N HIS A 119 -31.20 -0.76 -11.42
CA HIS A 119 -32.27 -0.11 -12.16
C HIS A 119 -33.55 -0.98 -12.26
N ILE A 120 -34.64 -0.32 -12.64
CA ILE A 120 -35.91 -0.94 -13.04
C ILE A 120 -35.79 -1.62 -14.41
N SER A 121 -36.59 -2.64 -14.65
CA SER A 121 -36.65 -3.36 -15.94
C SER A 121 -37.17 -2.45 -17.06
N VAL A 122 -36.79 -2.73 -18.31
CA VAL A 122 -37.31 -1.97 -19.47
C VAL A 122 -38.82 -2.13 -19.59
N MET A 123 -39.37 -3.31 -19.27
CA MET A 123 -40.81 -3.56 -19.34
C MET A 123 -41.64 -2.70 -18.37
N SER A 124 -41.05 -2.21 -17.29
CA SER A 124 -41.71 -1.23 -16.42
C SER A 124 -42.10 0.06 -17.15
N SER A 125 -41.49 0.36 -18.31
CA SER A 125 -41.83 1.53 -19.12
C SER A 125 -43.27 1.51 -19.62
N LEU A 126 -43.88 0.34 -19.82
CA LEU A 126 -45.28 0.18 -20.20
C LEU A 126 -46.26 0.45 -19.04
N LYS A 127 -45.75 0.69 -17.83
CA LYS A 127 -46.54 1.15 -16.67
C LYS A 127 -46.21 2.60 -16.33
N LEU A 128 -44.92 2.91 -16.25
CA LEU A 128 -44.43 4.20 -15.76
C LEU A 128 -44.68 5.34 -16.74
N THR A 129 -44.34 5.17 -18.02
CA THR A 129 -44.55 6.24 -19.00
C THR A 129 -46.03 6.56 -19.19
N PRO A 130 -46.93 5.57 -19.33
CA PRO A 130 -48.37 5.83 -19.34
C PRO A 130 -48.90 6.56 -18.10
N HIS A 131 -48.41 6.21 -16.90
CA HIS A 131 -48.78 6.91 -15.67
C HIS A 131 -48.27 8.36 -15.64
N ILE A 132 -47.04 8.59 -16.09
CA ILE A 132 -46.48 9.95 -16.22
C ILE A 132 -47.33 10.79 -17.18
N LEU A 133 -47.70 10.22 -18.32
CA LEU A 133 -48.55 10.88 -19.32
C LEU A 133 -49.96 11.15 -18.78
N SER A 134 -50.54 10.25 -17.98
CA SER A 134 -51.86 10.47 -17.36
C SER A 134 -51.84 11.65 -16.40
N VAL A 135 -50.76 11.80 -15.62
CA VAL A 135 -50.56 12.94 -14.73
C VAL A 135 -50.45 14.24 -15.52
N LEU A 136 -49.68 14.25 -16.62
CA LEU A 136 -49.44 15.46 -17.42
C LEU A 136 -50.65 15.87 -18.29
N HIS A 137 -51.47 14.92 -18.73
CA HIS A 137 -52.46 15.17 -19.79
C HIS A 137 -53.89 14.76 -19.43
N GLY A 138 -54.10 14.07 -18.30
CA GLY A 138 -55.43 13.77 -17.75
C GLY A 138 -56.18 12.61 -18.39
N THR A 139 -55.57 11.86 -19.33
CA THR A 139 -56.13 10.61 -19.89
C THR A 139 -55.75 9.41 -19.04
N GLU A 140 -56.57 8.36 -19.01
CA GLU A 140 -56.27 7.12 -18.26
C GLU A 140 -54.96 6.45 -18.72
N ALA A 141 -54.18 5.93 -17.77
CA ALA A 141 -52.87 5.35 -18.05
C ALA A 141 -52.97 4.12 -18.98
N GLU A 142 -54.03 3.32 -18.87
CA GLU A 142 -54.24 2.13 -19.71
C GLU A 142 -54.37 2.49 -21.20
N GLU A 143 -54.93 3.67 -21.52
CA GLU A 143 -55.05 4.12 -22.90
C GLU A 143 -53.68 4.44 -23.50
N TYR A 144 -52.83 5.16 -22.75
CA TYR A 144 -51.45 5.41 -23.17
C TYR A 144 -50.62 4.12 -23.26
N ALA A 145 -50.83 3.18 -22.34
CA ALA A 145 -50.14 1.88 -22.37
C ALA A 145 -50.48 1.12 -23.66
N GLN A 146 -51.76 1.11 -24.06
CA GLN A 146 -52.17 0.49 -25.31
C GLN A 146 -51.54 1.18 -26.53
N GLN A 147 -51.60 2.52 -26.60
CA GLN A 147 -51.01 3.27 -27.72
C GLN A 147 -49.50 3.03 -27.87
N ILE A 148 -48.76 2.99 -26.76
CA ILE A 148 -47.32 2.71 -26.75
C ILE A 148 -47.06 1.26 -27.18
N THR A 149 -47.86 0.31 -26.69
CA THR A 149 -47.75 -1.10 -27.07
C THR A 149 -47.98 -1.30 -28.57
N ASP A 150 -48.96 -0.62 -29.16
CA ASP A 150 -49.21 -0.68 -30.62
C ASP A 150 -48.03 -0.15 -31.46
N LYS A 151 -47.19 0.70 -30.86
CA LYS A 151 -46.00 1.30 -31.48
C LYS A 151 -44.69 0.58 -31.18
N THR A 152 -44.73 -0.47 -30.38
CA THR A 152 -43.53 -1.17 -29.93
C THR A 152 -43.66 -2.68 -30.04
N HIS A 153 -42.54 -3.37 -29.86
CA HIS A 153 -42.48 -4.82 -29.70
C HIS A 153 -41.40 -5.19 -28.68
N VAL A 154 -41.45 -6.42 -28.18
CA VAL A 154 -40.53 -6.92 -27.17
C VAL A 154 -39.43 -7.75 -27.84
N GLU A 155 -38.18 -7.47 -27.49
CA GLU A 155 -37.03 -8.31 -27.85
C GLU A 155 -36.38 -8.89 -26.59
N ILE A 156 -35.61 -9.97 -26.74
CA ILE A 156 -34.84 -10.56 -25.64
C ILE A 156 -33.37 -10.24 -25.87
N VAL A 157 -32.74 -9.63 -24.87
CA VAL A 157 -31.33 -9.25 -24.90
C VAL A 157 -30.58 -9.83 -23.70
N ASP A 158 -29.30 -10.13 -23.90
CA ASP A 158 -28.40 -10.46 -22.80
C ASP A 158 -27.98 -9.16 -22.08
N HIS A 159 -28.28 -9.07 -20.79
CA HIS A 159 -27.95 -7.89 -19.97
C HIS A 159 -26.97 -8.24 -18.86
N LYS A 160 -25.91 -7.44 -18.75
CA LYS A 160 -24.96 -7.51 -17.63
C LYS A 160 -25.29 -6.44 -16.60
N GLY A 161 -25.69 -6.88 -15.40
CA GLY A 161 -26.09 -5.98 -14.32
C GLY A 161 -24.93 -5.11 -13.80
N ASP A 162 -25.22 -3.84 -13.52
CA ASP A 162 -24.23 -2.85 -13.05
C ASP A 162 -23.58 -3.19 -11.70
N LEU A 163 -24.28 -3.91 -10.81
CA LEU A 163 -23.77 -4.37 -9.52
C LEU A 163 -22.67 -5.43 -9.67
N PHE A 164 -22.52 -6.03 -10.86
CA PHE A 164 -21.48 -7.00 -11.20
C PHE A 164 -20.32 -6.37 -11.96
N PHE A 165 -20.25 -5.05 -12.09
CA PHE A 165 -19.02 -4.41 -12.56
C PHE A 165 -17.89 -4.57 -11.54
N VAL A 166 -16.65 -4.75 -12.02
CA VAL A 166 -15.49 -5.13 -11.17
C VAL A 166 -15.26 -4.16 -10.01
N PHE A 167 -15.52 -2.86 -10.25
CA PHE A 167 -15.38 -1.82 -9.23
C PHE A 167 -16.55 -1.76 -8.24
N ASN A 168 -17.72 -2.32 -8.58
CA ASN A 168 -18.87 -2.43 -7.69
C ASN A 168 -18.87 -3.75 -6.89
N TRP A 169 -18.45 -4.84 -7.54
CA TRP A 169 -18.54 -6.20 -7.01
C TRP A 169 -17.65 -6.43 -5.78
N SER A 170 -18.27 -6.78 -4.66
CA SER A 170 -17.62 -6.96 -3.36
C SER A 170 -17.02 -8.35 -3.12
N TYR A 171 -17.35 -9.35 -3.95
CA TYR A 171 -16.98 -10.75 -3.73
C TYR A 171 -15.91 -11.22 -4.74
N PRO A 172 -15.35 -12.44 -4.60
CA PRO A 172 -14.52 -13.03 -5.65
C PRO A 172 -15.28 -13.19 -6.98
N GLN A 173 -14.56 -13.18 -8.12
CA GLN A 173 -15.12 -13.48 -9.44
C GLN A 173 -15.15 -15.00 -9.69
N ASP A 174 -15.90 -15.70 -8.85
CA ASP A 174 -16.07 -17.16 -8.91
C ASP A 174 -17.30 -17.56 -9.76
N GLU A 175 -17.77 -18.80 -9.61
CA GLU A 175 -18.96 -19.30 -10.30
C GLU A 175 -20.22 -18.49 -9.98
N ARG A 176 -20.33 -17.86 -8.80
CA ARG A 176 -21.46 -16.98 -8.46
C ARG A 176 -21.48 -15.77 -9.39
N PHE A 177 -20.32 -15.16 -9.62
CA PHE A 177 -20.19 -14.05 -10.55
C PHE A 177 -20.62 -14.46 -11.95
N LYS A 178 -20.16 -15.61 -12.45
CA LYS A 178 -20.52 -16.11 -13.78
C LYS A 178 -22.01 -16.39 -13.94
N ASN A 179 -22.64 -16.97 -12.92
CA ASN A 179 -24.03 -17.41 -12.98
C ASN A 179 -25.06 -16.27 -12.89
N TYR A 180 -24.70 -15.14 -12.26
CA TYR A 180 -25.66 -14.08 -11.96
C TYR A 180 -25.31 -12.71 -12.58
N ALA A 181 -24.09 -12.54 -13.11
CA ALA A 181 -23.71 -11.28 -13.75
C ALA A 181 -24.55 -10.99 -15.01
N HIS A 182 -24.93 -12.04 -15.75
CA HIS A 182 -25.71 -11.93 -16.98
C HIS A 182 -27.11 -12.52 -16.78
N MET A 183 -28.12 -11.87 -17.36
CA MET A 183 -29.47 -12.39 -17.44
C MET A 183 -30.14 -11.99 -18.75
N GLN A 184 -31.05 -12.84 -19.24
CA GLN A 184 -31.87 -12.52 -20.40
C GLN A 184 -33.00 -11.59 -19.94
N LEU A 185 -33.10 -10.42 -20.57
CA LEU A 185 -34.12 -9.41 -20.29
C LEU A 185 -34.98 -9.15 -21.51
N GLU A 186 -36.25 -8.91 -21.26
CA GLU A 186 -37.15 -8.28 -22.21
C GLU A 186 -36.79 -6.79 -22.32
N THR A 187 -36.55 -6.34 -23.54
CA THR A 187 -36.38 -4.93 -23.91
C THR A 187 -37.50 -4.51 -24.84
N LEU A 188 -37.74 -3.20 -24.91
CA LEU A 188 -38.77 -2.61 -25.75
C LEU A 188 -38.12 -1.96 -26.97
N GLU A 189 -38.57 -2.32 -28.16
CA GLU A 189 -38.13 -1.71 -29.42
C GLU A 189 -39.29 -1.07 -30.17
N LEU A 190 -38.98 -0.05 -30.97
CA LEU A 190 -39.97 0.69 -31.74
C LEU A 190 -40.28 -0.03 -33.06
N ASN A 191 -41.56 -0.03 -33.45
CA ASN A 191 -42.00 -0.58 -34.74
C ASN A 191 -41.62 0.35 -35.90
N ASP A 192 -41.55 1.65 -35.63
CA ASP A 192 -41.26 2.70 -36.61
C ASP A 192 -39.81 3.19 -36.51
N GLU A 193 -39.26 3.68 -37.63
CA GLU A 193 -37.95 4.32 -37.65
C GLU A 193 -37.99 5.67 -36.90
N TYR A 194 -36.93 5.92 -36.12
CA TYR A 194 -36.66 7.17 -35.44
C TYR A 194 -35.18 7.56 -35.66
N LYS A 195 -34.88 8.85 -35.56
CA LYS A 195 -33.52 9.38 -35.71
C LYS A 195 -32.98 9.78 -34.35
N GLN A 196 -31.81 9.25 -33.98
CA GLN A 196 -30.97 9.88 -32.96
C GLN A 196 -30.20 11.03 -33.61
N VAL A 197 -30.26 12.21 -33.02
CA VAL A 197 -29.47 13.37 -33.47
C VAL A 197 -28.02 13.17 -33.02
N GLU A 198 -27.09 13.43 -33.94
CA GLU A 198 -25.66 13.29 -33.64
C GLU A 198 -25.25 14.25 -32.54
N LEU A 199 -24.30 13.84 -31.71
CA LEU A 199 -23.90 14.61 -30.54
C LEU A 199 -23.36 16.00 -30.94
N GLU A 200 -22.69 16.08 -32.08
CA GLU A 200 -22.11 17.29 -32.65
C GLU A 200 -23.17 18.30 -33.08
N ASP A 201 -24.39 17.85 -33.38
CA ASP A 201 -25.52 18.70 -33.75
C ASP A 201 -26.25 19.29 -32.52
N ILE A 202 -25.95 18.81 -31.31
CA ILE A 202 -26.41 19.39 -30.04
C ILE A 202 -25.45 20.55 -29.67
N PRO A 203 -25.93 21.71 -29.20
CA PRO A 203 -25.07 22.79 -28.70
C PRO A 203 -24.06 22.28 -27.68
N GLU A 204 -22.82 22.78 -27.77
CA GLU A 204 -21.67 22.23 -27.06
C GLU A 204 -21.91 22.15 -25.54
N GLU A 205 -22.52 23.19 -24.97
CA GLU A 205 -22.88 23.29 -23.56
C GLU A 205 -23.91 22.25 -23.08
N TYR A 206 -24.65 21.61 -23.99
CA TYR A 206 -25.67 20.60 -23.66
C TYR A 206 -25.29 19.20 -24.10
N ARG A 207 -24.19 19.02 -24.83
CA ARG A 207 -23.73 17.69 -25.29
C ARG A 207 -23.47 16.76 -24.11
N ARG A 208 -22.91 17.28 -23.02
CA ARG A 208 -22.43 16.48 -21.90
C ARG A 208 -22.69 17.15 -20.56
N VAL A 209 -22.94 16.31 -19.57
CA VAL A 209 -22.95 16.67 -18.16
C VAL A 209 -21.89 15.81 -17.49
N SER A 210 -20.78 16.43 -17.12
CA SER A 210 -19.56 15.72 -16.77
C SER A 210 -19.16 14.74 -17.89
N LYS A 211 -19.08 13.43 -17.61
CA LYS A 211 -18.71 12.40 -18.60
C LYS A 211 -19.91 11.83 -19.37
N ARG A 212 -21.14 12.13 -18.94
CA ARG A 212 -22.37 11.55 -19.51
C ARG A 212 -22.82 12.33 -20.73
N LYS A 213 -23.22 11.63 -21.80
CA LYS A 213 -23.73 12.22 -23.04
C LYS A 213 -25.23 12.45 -22.93
N SER A 214 -25.70 13.62 -23.32
CA SER A 214 -27.13 13.86 -23.55
C SER A 214 -27.59 13.12 -24.81
N GLU A 215 -28.87 12.79 -24.89
CA GLU A 215 -29.44 12.03 -26.01
C GLU A 215 -30.66 12.75 -26.57
N TYR A 216 -30.66 13.01 -27.87
CA TYR A 216 -31.75 13.70 -28.56
C TYR A 216 -32.31 12.80 -29.67
N TYR A 217 -33.62 12.54 -29.64
CA TYR A 217 -34.33 11.69 -30.59
C TYR A 217 -35.45 12.45 -31.30
N ILE A 218 -35.66 12.11 -32.58
CA ILE A 218 -36.75 12.60 -33.42
C ILE A 218 -37.49 11.39 -33.99
N ASN A 219 -38.78 11.26 -33.69
CA ASN A 219 -39.66 10.24 -34.23
C ASN A 219 -40.81 10.89 -35.01
N PRO A 220 -40.78 10.89 -36.36
CA PRO A 220 -41.85 11.50 -37.16
C PRO A 220 -43.17 10.72 -37.09
N ASN A 221 -43.15 9.46 -36.63
CA ASN A 221 -44.30 8.57 -36.53
C ASN A 221 -44.79 8.39 -35.09
N SER A 222 -44.40 9.29 -34.19
CA SER A 222 -44.83 9.29 -32.78
C SER A 222 -46.35 9.46 -32.63
N ILE A 223 -46.87 9.05 -31.48
CA ILE A 223 -48.31 9.16 -31.13
C ILE A 223 -48.74 10.64 -31.05
N SER A 224 -47.85 11.52 -30.61
CA SER A 224 -48.07 12.95 -30.41
C SER A 224 -47.04 13.79 -31.18
N ASN A 225 -47.43 14.98 -31.62
CA ASN A 225 -46.52 15.94 -32.27
C ASN A 225 -45.72 16.80 -31.27
N LYS A 226 -45.88 16.55 -29.97
CA LYS A 226 -45.24 17.28 -28.87
C LYS A 226 -43.74 17.01 -28.73
N LYS A 227 -43.04 17.90 -28.03
CA LYS A 227 -41.65 17.78 -27.61
C LYS A 227 -41.53 17.61 -26.10
N ALA A 228 -40.64 16.73 -25.64
CA ALA A 228 -40.38 16.51 -24.22
C ALA A 228 -38.89 16.72 -23.88
N LEU A 229 -38.63 17.50 -22.84
CA LEU A 229 -37.31 17.58 -22.19
C LEU A 229 -37.34 16.73 -20.93
N ILE A 230 -36.49 15.71 -20.87
CA ILE A 230 -36.42 14.78 -19.75
C ILE A 230 -35.16 15.07 -18.94
N LEU A 231 -35.31 15.60 -17.73
CA LEU A 231 -34.22 15.78 -16.77
C LEU A 231 -34.07 14.49 -15.98
N ARG A 232 -32.97 13.75 -16.18
CA ARG A 232 -32.89 12.35 -15.77
C ARG A 232 -31.64 11.93 -15.00
N ASP A 233 -31.75 10.75 -14.40
CA ASP A 233 -30.64 9.87 -14.05
C ASP A 233 -30.63 8.59 -14.92
N SER A 234 -29.83 7.60 -14.53
CA SER A 234 -29.70 6.34 -15.27
C SER A 234 -30.94 5.44 -15.22
N SER A 235 -31.84 5.58 -14.25
CA SER A 235 -33.07 4.77 -14.17
C SER A 235 -34.05 5.09 -15.30
N THR A 236 -33.93 6.28 -15.90
CA THR A 236 -34.77 6.68 -17.04
C THR A 236 -34.35 6.00 -18.34
N ASN A 237 -33.19 5.35 -18.40
CA ASN A 237 -32.75 4.62 -19.60
C ASN A 237 -33.76 3.53 -20.01
N SER A 238 -34.39 2.89 -19.02
CA SER A 238 -35.45 1.89 -19.22
C SER A 238 -36.72 2.47 -19.85
N LEU A 239 -36.91 3.79 -19.78
CA LEU A 239 -38.12 4.48 -20.27
C LEU A 239 -37.96 5.07 -21.67
N THR A 240 -36.73 5.14 -22.19
CA THR A 240 -36.37 5.89 -23.40
C THR A 240 -37.29 5.60 -24.59
N LYS A 241 -37.52 4.33 -24.91
CA LYS A 241 -38.27 3.90 -26.10
C LYS A 241 -39.75 4.23 -26.00
N SER A 242 -40.34 4.09 -24.82
CA SER A 242 -41.74 4.46 -24.57
C SER A 242 -41.97 5.98 -24.71
N PHE A 243 -41.03 6.82 -24.29
CA PHE A 243 -41.11 8.26 -24.52
C PHE A 243 -40.95 8.61 -26.01
N ILE A 244 -40.02 7.98 -26.72
CA ILE A 244 -39.84 8.17 -28.17
C ILE A 244 -41.08 7.70 -28.96
N ALA A 245 -41.77 6.65 -28.49
CA ALA A 245 -43.04 6.21 -29.09
C ALA A 245 -44.11 7.30 -29.00
N TYR A 246 -44.17 8.00 -27.85
CA TYR A 246 -45.20 9.01 -27.60
C TYR A 246 -44.87 10.37 -28.21
N TYR A 247 -43.67 10.90 -27.99
CA TYR A 247 -43.28 12.27 -28.37
C TYR A 247 -42.56 12.32 -29.71
N ARG A 248 -42.78 13.41 -30.47
CA ARG A 248 -42.09 13.63 -31.75
C ARG A 248 -40.61 13.94 -31.56
N GLU A 249 -40.28 14.71 -30.53
CA GLU A 249 -38.91 15.05 -30.18
C GLU A 249 -38.71 14.83 -28.68
N VAL A 250 -37.66 14.10 -28.31
CA VAL A 250 -37.32 13.86 -26.90
C VAL A 250 -35.86 14.18 -26.66
N PHE A 251 -35.59 15.10 -25.74
CA PHE A 251 -34.23 15.40 -25.31
C PHE A 251 -34.02 14.93 -23.87
N PHE A 252 -33.15 13.93 -23.69
CA PHE A 252 -32.75 13.42 -22.39
C PHE A 252 -31.47 14.11 -21.92
N TYR A 253 -31.61 14.96 -20.91
CA TYR A 253 -30.52 15.73 -20.32
C TYR A 253 -30.12 15.16 -18.95
N TRP A 254 -28.82 14.96 -18.74
CA TRP A 254 -28.29 14.30 -17.53
C TRP A 254 -28.21 15.20 -16.31
N ASP A 255 -28.34 16.51 -16.48
CA ASP A 255 -28.28 17.45 -15.36
C ASP A 255 -29.66 17.51 -14.70
N HIS A 256 -29.84 16.66 -13.71
CA HIS A 256 -30.99 16.75 -12.81
C HIS A 256 -30.70 17.70 -11.65
N TRP A 257 -29.46 18.14 -11.41
CA TRP A 257 -29.15 18.95 -10.23
C TRP A 257 -29.38 20.45 -10.46
N TYR A 258 -29.09 20.94 -11.65
CA TYR A 258 -29.18 22.35 -11.99
C TYR A 258 -30.36 22.61 -12.94
N PHE A 259 -31.00 23.76 -12.74
CA PHE A 259 -31.97 24.29 -13.67
C PHE A 259 -31.24 25.18 -14.68
N ASN A 260 -31.54 25.01 -15.97
CA ASN A 260 -30.90 25.73 -17.07
C ASN A 260 -31.98 26.33 -17.97
N LYS A 261 -32.20 27.66 -17.92
CA LYS A 261 -33.22 28.29 -18.78
C LYS A 261 -32.84 28.27 -20.25
N GLN A 262 -31.56 28.46 -20.56
CA GLN A 262 -31.08 28.55 -21.94
C GLN A 262 -31.34 27.24 -22.68
N LEU A 263 -31.21 26.11 -21.99
CA LEU A 263 -31.60 24.79 -22.49
C LEU A 263 -33.10 24.73 -22.83
N VAL A 264 -33.96 25.20 -21.92
CA VAL A 264 -35.42 25.22 -22.12
C VAL A 264 -35.77 26.12 -23.30
N GLU A 265 -35.16 27.30 -23.42
CA GLU A 265 -35.41 28.25 -24.50
C GLU A 265 -34.91 27.73 -25.86
N TRP A 266 -33.75 27.06 -25.90
CA TRP A 266 -33.22 26.45 -27.12
C TRP A 266 -34.08 25.27 -27.59
N PHE A 267 -34.41 24.34 -26.70
CA PHE A 267 -35.15 23.14 -27.06
C PHE A 267 -36.65 23.40 -27.27
N ASN A 268 -37.20 24.38 -26.54
CA ASN A 268 -38.61 24.79 -26.56
C ASN A 268 -39.58 23.60 -26.41
N PRO A 269 -39.55 22.88 -25.27
CA PRO A 269 -40.40 21.71 -25.03
C PRO A 269 -41.87 22.10 -24.78
N ASP A 270 -42.79 21.16 -25.06
CA ASP A 270 -44.18 21.25 -24.60
C ASP A 270 -44.29 20.72 -23.15
N ASP A 271 -43.52 19.68 -22.84
CA ASP A 271 -43.49 19.04 -21.52
C ASP A 271 -42.05 18.92 -21.00
N VAL A 272 -41.86 19.19 -19.71
CA VAL A 272 -40.61 18.95 -18.99
C VAL A 272 -40.86 17.93 -17.90
N ILE A 273 -40.15 16.82 -17.95
CA ILE A 273 -40.34 15.69 -17.04
C ILE A 273 -39.04 15.49 -16.28
N GLU A 274 -39.09 15.74 -14.98
CA GLU A 274 -37.95 15.46 -14.10
C GLU A 274 -38.15 14.09 -13.44
N ILE A 275 -37.19 13.18 -13.60
CA ILE A 275 -37.28 11.82 -13.06
C ILE A 275 -35.98 11.51 -12.36
N ARG A 276 -36.07 11.14 -11.08
CA ARG A 276 -34.91 10.72 -10.28
C ARG A 276 -35.20 9.48 -9.46
N THR A 277 -34.17 8.70 -9.20
CA THR A 277 -34.19 7.63 -8.20
C THR A 277 -34.15 8.24 -6.80
N GLU A 278 -34.88 7.67 -5.85
CA GLU A 278 -35.10 8.21 -4.51
C GLU A 278 -33.80 8.60 -3.77
N ARG A 279 -32.73 7.81 -3.87
CA ARG A 279 -31.41 8.10 -3.26
C ARG A 279 -30.77 9.41 -3.71
N PHE A 280 -31.16 9.96 -4.86
CA PHE A 280 -30.66 11.25 -5.35
C PHE A 280 -31.47 12.44 -4.81
N ILE A 281 -32.56 12.20 -4.08
CA ILE A 281 -33.30 13.26 -3.39
C ILE A 281 -32.58 13.71 -2.11
N GLU A 282 -31.66 12.90 -1.59
CA GLU A 282 -30.92 13.16 -0.35
C GLU A 282 -29.90 14.31 -0.44
N ASN A 283 -29.37 14.60 -1.64
CA ASN A 283 -28.34 15.63 -1.84
C ASN A 283 -28.71 16.66 -2.93
N PRO A 284 -29.91 17.28 -2.90
CA PRO A 284 -30.35 18.17 -3.96
C PRO A 284 -29.61 19.50 -3.92
N HIS A 285 -29.11 19.90 -5.08
CA HIS A 285 -28.93 21.32 -5.36
C HIS A 285 -30.34 21.94 -5.43
N TYR A 286 -30.51 23.13 -4.85
CA TYR A 286 -31.80 23.82 -4.75
C TYR A 286 -31.91 24.95 -5.78
N PRO A 287 -31.82 24.70 -7.10
CA PRO A 287 -31.84 25.77 -8.08
C PRO A 287 -33.24 26.40 -8.10
N THR A 288 -33.28 27.73 -8.10
CA THR A 288 -34.52 28.46 -8.43
C THR A 288 -34.42 28.94 -9.86
N ALA A 289 -35.55 29.20 -10.51
CA ALA A 289 -35.55 29.81 -11.83
C ALA A 289 -34.85 31.18 -11.80
N GLU A 290 -34.91 31.94 -10.71
CA GLU A 290 -34.27 33.26 -10.61
C GLU A 290 -32.73 33.20 -10.49
N THR A 291 -32.18 32.09 -9.98
CA THR A 291 -30.74 31.91 -9.72
C THR A 291 -30.05 31.03 -10.74
N ASP A 292 -30.59 30.96 -11.95
CA ASP A 292 -30.05 30.26 -13.13
C ASP A 292 -28.52 30.46 -13.21
N PHE A 293 -27.76 29.37 -13.13
CA PHE A 293 -26.28 29.31 -13.11
C PHE A 293 -25.48 29.99 -11.99
N LYS A 294 -26.08 30.65 -10.98
CA LYS A 294 -25.31 31.34 -9.91
C LYS A 294 -24.89 30.45 -8.73
N ILE A 295 -25.22 29.17 -8.76
CA ILE A 295 -24.70 28.22 -7.76
C ILE A 295 -23.29 27.86 -8.20
N LYS A 296 -22.29 28.38 -7.46
CA LYS A 296 -20.89 27.99 -7.61
C LYS A 296 -20.79 26.46 -7.52
N GLN A 297 -20.19 25.85 -8.53
CA GLN A 297 -20.04 24.41 -8.67
C GLN A 297 -18.84 23.91 -7.89
N ASP A 298 -18.84 22.64 -7.50
CA ASP A 298 -17.65 22.05 -6.91
C ASP A 298 -16.56 21.84 -7.97
N VAL A 299 -15.32 22.02 -7.53
CA VAL A 299 -14.12 21.78 -8.34
C VAL A 299 -13.73 20.31 -8.24
N ILE A 300 -13.37 19.73 -9.37
CA ILE A 300 -12.76 18.40 -9.46
C ILE A 300 -11.25 18.60 -9.58
N LEU A 301 -10.49 18.06 -8.62
CA LEU A 301 -9.03 18.07 -8.65
C LEU A 301 -8.50 16.67 -8.95
N ASN A 302 -7.77 16.52 -10.06
CA ASN A 302 -7.07 15.29 -10.41
C ASN A 302 -5.60 15.42 -10.02
N LEU A 303 -5.24 14.81 -8.88
CA LEU A 303 -3.87 14.86 -8.37
C LEU A 303 -2.95 13.94 -9.17
N GLU A 304 -1.95 14.51 -9.84
CA GLU A 304 -0.93 13.72 -10.56
C GLU A 304 0.30 13.47 -9.69
N THR A 305 0.84 14.51 -9.06
CA THR A 305 2.10 14.41 -8.31
C THR A 305 2.11 15.36 -7.12
N ILE A 306 2.50 14.85 -5.95
CA ILE A 306 2.98 15.64 -4.81
C ILE A 306 4.18 14.88 -4.25
N GLU A 307 5.37 15.36 -4.56
CA GLU A 307 6.63 14.71 -4.20
C GLU A 307 7.55 15.74 -3.56
N SER A 308 8.22 15.35 -2.48
CA SER A 308 9.24 16.16 -1.82
C SER A 308 10.55 15.37 -1.77
N HIS A 309 11.59 15.88 -2.42
CA HIS A 309 12.91 15.25 -2.51
C HIS A 309 14.03 16.31 -2.60
N ASP A 310 15.14 16.10 -1.91
CA ASP A 310 16.30 17.01 -1.87
C ASP A 310 15.89 18.48 -1.67
N LYS A 311 15.09 18.71 -0.64
CA LYS A 311 14.50 20.00 -0.29
C LYS A 311 13.82 20.68 -1.48
N LYS A 312 13.16 19.92 -2.36
CA LYS A 312 12.30 20.43 -3.43
C LYS A 312 10.92 19.82 -3.34
N LEU A 313 9.88 20.63 -3.49
CA LEU A 313 8.49 20.20 -3.54
C LEU A 313 7.96 20.33 -4.98
N LYS A 314 7.65 19.20 -5.61
CA LYS A 314 6.97 19.15 -6.90
C LYS A 314 5.49 18.89 -6.70
N VAL A 315 4.64 19.77 -7.23
CA VAL A 315 3.18 19.68 -7.15
C VAL A 315 2.60 19.77 -8.54
N LYS A 316 1.85 18.74 -8.94
CA LYS A 316 1.17 18.66 -10.22
C LYS A 316 -0.26 18.15 -10.10
N PHE A 317 -1.23 18.91 -10.60
CA PHE A 317 -2.63 18.50 -10.69
C PHE A 317 -3.42 19.30 -11.73
N ASP A 318 -4.56 18.76 -12.13
CA ASP A 318 -5.51 19.37 -13.06
C ASP A 318 -6.80 19.77 -12.33
N ILE A 319 -7.34 20.95 -12.66
CA ILE A 319 -8.50 21.58 -12.03
C ILE A 319 -9.64 21.73 -13.02
N MET A 320 -10.70 20.96 -12.83
CA MET A 320 -11.89 21.04 -13.68
C MET A 320 -13.13 21.44 -12.89
N ASP A 321 -14.14 21.99 -13.57
CA ASP A 321 -15.47 22.17 -12.96
C ASP A 321 -16.26 20.85 -12.97
N TYR A 322 -17.46 20.89 -12.41
CA TYR A 322 -18.38 19.76 -12.37
C TYR A 322 -18.67 19.16 -13.77
N TYR A 323 -18.60 19.99 -14.81
CA TYR A 323 -18.81 19.58 -16.21
C TYR A 323 -17.52 19.13 -16.92
N ASN A 324 -16.42 18.93 -16.19
CA ASN A 324 -15.08 18.64 -16.71
C ASN A 324 -14.54 19.72 -17.64
N ARG A 325 -14.93 20.98 -17.46
CA ARG A 325 -14.32 22.10 -18.18
C ARG A 325 -13.08 22.56 -17.41
N PRO A 326 -11.96 22.83 -18.11
CA PRO A 326 -10.75 23.32 -17.45
C PRO A 326 -11.00 24.68 -16.79
N ILE A 327 -10.54 24.85 -15.56
CA ILE A 327 -10.65 26.11 -14.81
C ILE A 327 -9.26 26.70 -14.55
N ASP A 328 -9.07 27.93 -14.99
CA ASP A 328 -7.97 28.76 -14.50
C ASP A 328 -8.38 29.46 -13.20
N THR A 329 -7.61 29.21 -12.13
CA THR A 329 -7.87 29.76 -10.80
C THR A 329 -6.58 29.87 -10.00
N LYS A 330 -6.68 30.59 -8.89
CA LYS A 330 -5.60 30.79 -7.95
C LYS A 330 -5.50 29.63 -6.96
N VAL A 331 -4.30 29.12 -6.75
CA VAL A 331 -3.97 28.06 -5.80
C VAL A 331 -3.07 28.63 -4.70
N ASP A 332 -3.51 28.46 -3.46
CA ASP A 332 -2.70 28.78 -2.29
C ASP A 332 -2.19 27.49 -1.65
N ILE A 333 -0.89 27.43 -1.40
CA ILE A 333 -0.22 26.33 -0.72
C ILE A 333 0.26 26.82 0.64
N TYR A 334 0.02 26.01 1.66
CA TYR A 334 0.43 26.23 3.04
C TYR A 334 1.27 25.05 3.50
N ILE A 335 2.27 25.32 4.35
CA ILE A 335 3.09 24.31 5.02
C ILE A 335 2.89 24.50 6.52
N ASN A 336 2.35 23.49 7.21
CA ASN A 336 1.92 23.57 8.61
C ASN A 336 0.98 24.76 8.89
N ASP A 337 -0.01 24.96 8.00
CA ASP A 337 -0.95 26.08 8.02
C ASP A 337 -0.34 27.50 7.85
N GLU A 338 0.97 27.63 7.68
CA GLU A 338 1.63 28.89 7.31
C GLU A 338 1.60 29.09 5.78
N PRO A 339 1.27 30.31 5.28
CA PRO A 339 1.27 30.58 3.84
C PRO A 339 2.64 30.34 3.23
N PHE A 340 2.73 29.45 2.23
CA PHE A 340 3.97 29.14 1.54
C PHE A 340 4.06 29.84 0.18
N VAL A 341 3.08 29.61 -0.70
CA VAL A 341 3.06 30.20 -2.04
C VAL A 341 1.62 30.32 -2.56
N SER A 342 1.45 31.23 -3.50
CA SER A 342 0.17 31.63 -4.07
C SER A 342 0.40 31.82 -5.56
N ASP A 343 -0.14 30.93 -6.38
CA ASP A 343 0.16 30.84 -7.83
C ASP A 343 -1.14 30.56 -8.61
N ASP A 344 -1.15 30.90 -9.90
CA ASP A 344 -2.29 30.63 -10.78
C ASP A 344 -2.07 29.34 -11.60
N THR A 345 -3.17 28.66 -11.97
CA THR A 345 -3.12 27.61 -12.99
C THR A 345 -3.03 28.16 -14.40
N THR A 346 -2.59 27.33 -15.34
CA THR A 346 -2.55 27.66 -16.77
C THR A 346 -3.18 26.52 -17.57
N ASN A 347 -4.28 26.79 -18.27
CA ASN A 347 -5.11 25.77 -18.91
C ASN A 347 -5.46 24.65 -17.93
N SER A 348 -6.01 25.01 -16.76
CA SER A 348 -6.34 24.14 -15.62
C SER A 348 -5.21 23.37 -14.94
N ILE A 349 -3.99 23.42 -15.48
CA ILE A 349 -2.87 22.68 -14.92
C ILE A 349 -2.13 23.55 -13.90
N PHE A 350 -1.94 23.00 -12.70
CA PHE A 350 -0.95 23.46 -11.74
C PHE A 350 0.27 22.54 -11.86
N ASP A 351 1.42 23.04 -12.30
CA ASP A 351 2.68 22.28 -12.37
C ASP A 351 3.83 23.18 -11.89
N LYS A 352 4.26 22.97 -10.65
CA LYS A 352 5.25 23.84 -9.99
C LYS A 352 6.24 23.02 -9.18
N CYS A 353 7.46 23.53 -9.11
CA CYS A 353 8.54 23.01 -8.30
C CYS A 353 9.07 24.13 -7.40
N TYR A 354 9.07 23.90 -6.09
CA TYR A 354 9.48 24.89 -5.09
C TYR A 354 10.73 24.44 -4.34
N ASP A 355 11.57 25.40 -3.99
CA ASP A 355 12.72 25.19 -3.11
C ASP A 355 12.28 25.27 -1.64
N LEU A 356 12.59 24.23 -0.88
CA LEU A 356 12.32 24.07 0.54
C LEU A 356 13.62 24.16 1.37
N SER A 357 14.71 24.71 0.82
CA SER A 357 16.01 24.83 1.50
C SER A 357 15.95 25.57 2.84
N CYS A 358 14.95 26.43 3.04
CA CYS A 358 14.72 27.15 4.30
C CYS A 358 13.96 26.34 5.37
N TYR A 359 13.40 25.17 5.00
CA TYR A 359 12.71 24.28 5.92
C TYR A 359 13.68 23.21 6.45
N PRO A 360 13.81 23.07 7.78
CA PRO A 360 14.57 21.98 8.38
C PRO A 360 14.07 20.62 7.92
N THR A 361 14.95 19.63 7.91
CA THR A 361 14.57 18.24 7.61
C THR A 361 13.53 17.73 8.62
N ASN A 362 12.27 17.59 8.19
CA ASN A 362 11.14 17.16 9.03
C ASN A 362 9.91 16.81 8.18
N ARG A 363 8.88 16.23 8.81
CA ARG A 363 7.54 16.07 8.23
C ARG A 363 6.73 17.35 8.40
N TYR A 364 6.04 17.74 7.33
CA TYR A 364 5.19 18.92 7.29
C TYR A 364 3.84 18.58 6.67
N ASP A 365 2.79 19.28 7.09
CA ASP A 365 1.47 19.20 6.47
C ASP A 365 1.36 20.24 5.35
N LEU A 366 1.38 19.75 4.11
CA LEU A 366 1.10 20.52 2.91
C LEU A 366 -0.41 20.64 2.73
N LYS A 367 -0.94 21.86 2.84
CA LYS A 367 -2.35 22.16 2.60
C LYS A 367 -2.48 22.97 1.33
N VAL A 368 -3.28 22.49 0.40
CA VAL A 368 -3.55 23.15 -0.88
C VAL A 368 -4.99 23.63 -0.87
N ILE A 369 -5.18 24.92 -1.19
CA ILE A 369 -6.48 25.56 -1.35
C ILE A 369 -6.59 26.02 -2.80
N VAL A 370 -7.55 25.47 -3.52
CA VAL A 370 -7.97 25.98 -4.82
C VAL A 370 -9.05 27.02 -4.57
N ASN A 371 -8.79 28.27 -4.94
CA ASN A 371 -9.71 29.37 -4.68
C ASN A 371 -10.94 29.30 -5.58
N ALA A 372 -12.04 29.85 -5.06
CA ALA A 372 -13.30 29.96 -5.76
C ALA A 372 -13.18 30.93 -6.94
N THR A 373 -13.76 30.58 -8.08
CA THR A 373 -14.00 31.52 -9.20
C THR A 373 -15.45 32.05 -9.13
N ASP A 374 -15.90 32.77 -10.15
CA ASP A 374 -17.32 33.12 -10.30
C ASP A 374 -18.21 31.90 -10.53
N THR A 375 -17.64 30.80 -11.03
CA THR A 375 -18.36 29.57 -11.38
C THR A 375 -18.14 28.43 -10.39
N THR A 376 -17.14 28.50 -9.51
CA THR A 376 -16.79 27.38 -8.61
C THR A 376 -16.53 27.73 -7.14
N ASN A 377 -16.72 26.73 -6.26
CA ASN A 377 -16.44 26.79 -4.83
C ASN A 377 -14.96 26.60 -4.52
N THR A 378 -14.54 27.03 -3.33
CA THR A 378 -13.20 26.74 -2.81
C THR A 378 -13.05 25.24 -2.53
N PHE A 379 -11.94 24.64 -2.96
CA PHE A 379 -11.57 23.26 -2.64
C PHE A 379 -10.31 23.24 -1.77
N LYS A 380 -10.24 22.32 -0.80
CA LYS A 380 -9.10 22.19 0.12
C LYS A 380 -8.75 20.74 0.35
N PHE A 381 -7.45 20.43 0.34
CA PHE A 381 -6.93 19.16 0.85
C PHE A 381 -5.61 19.35 1.61
N THR A 382 -5.24 18.36 2.42
CA THR A 382 -3.99 18.33 3.19
C THR A 382 -3.26 16.99 2.95
N ARG A 383 -1.94 17.04 2.81
CA ARG A 383 -1.04 15.89 2.65
C ARG A 383 0.20 16.09 3.51
N SER A 384 0.70 15.03 4.15
CA SER A 384 2.01 15.09 4.81
C SER A 384 3.11 14.95 3.75
N ILE A 385 4.08 15.87 3.75
CA ILE A 385 5.31 15.82 2.96
C ILE A 385 6.51 15.71 3.90
N LEU A 386 7.63 15.21 3.39
CA LEU A 386 8.88 15.13 4.13
C LEU A 386 9.93 15.95 3.41
N VAL A 387 10.45 16.96 4.10
CA VAL A 387 11.57 17.75 3.61
C VAL A 387 12.84 17.05 4.08
N SER A 388 13.69 16.64 3.15
CA SER A 388 14.98 16.02 3.46
C SER A 388 16.01 16.35 2.39
N GLU A 389 17.28 16.17 2.73
CA GLU A 389 18.38 16.21 1.75
C GLU A 389 18.55 14.85 1.08
N ASP A 390 18.99 14.83 -0.18
CA ASP A 390 19.54 13.61 -0.77
C ASP A 390 20.89 13.31 -0.10
N ILE A 391 20.90 12.35 0.83
CA ILE A 391 22.12 12.03 1.57
C ILE A 391 23.15 11.27 0.72
N ARG A 392 22.75 10.65 -0.40
CA ARG A 392 23.65 9.85 -1.25
C ARG A 392 24.78 10.68 -1.84
N LYS A 393 24.53 11.97 -2.08
CA LYS A 393 25.55 12.91 -2.58
C LYS A 393 26.75 13.06 -1.63
N TYR A 394 26.57 12.82 -0.32
CA TYR A 394 27.64 12.97 0.66
C TYR A 394 28.65 11.81 0.64
N PHE A 395 28.28 10.65 0.11
CA PHE A 395 29.15 9.46 0.12
C PHE A 395 29.40 8.82 -1.25
N ALA A 396 28.88 9.37 -2.35
CA ALA A 396 29.08 8.83 -3.71
C ALA A 396 30.54 8.61 -4.15
N ASN A 397 31.50 9.34 -3.56
CA ASN A 397 32.93 9.24 -3.90
C ASN A 397 33.80 8.74 -2.72
N LEU A 398 33.18 8.23 -1.66
CA LEU A 398 33.88 7.73 -0.49
C LEU A 398 34.16 6.23 -0.63
N LYS A 399 35.16 5.71 0.10
CA LYS A 399 35.29 4.27 0.37
C LYS A 399 34.28 3.92 1.45
N SER A 400 34.72 3.45 2.63
CA SER A 400 33.80 3.04 3.69
C SER A 400 33.77 3.93 4.93
N SER A 401 34.32 5.15 4.84
CA SER A 401 34.31 6.09 5.97
C SER A 401 33.89 7.50 5.55
N ILE A 402 33.09 8.17 6.39
CA ILE A 402 32.76 9.58 6.27
C ILE A 402 33.17 10.32 7.54
N LYS A 403 33.78 11.50 7.35
CA LYS A 403 34.12 12.43 8.42
C LYS A 403 32.88 13.27 8.75
N GLY A 404 32.38 13.12 9.96
CA GLY A 404 31.35 13.97 10.55
C GLY A 404 31.92 15.21 11.24
N LEU A 405 31.05 15.90 11.98
CA LEU A 405 31.39 17.03 12.83
C LEU A 405 32.29 16.58 14.00
N ASP A 406 33.07 17.52 14.54
CA ASP A 406 34.01 17.33 15.64
C ASP A 406 35.03 16.18 15.47
N ASN A 407 35.31 15.80 14.22
CA ASN A 407 36.14 14.65 13.88
C ASN A 407 35.60 13.32 14.44
N THR A 408 34.28 13.15 14.43
CA THR A 408 33.64 11.84 14.57
C THR A 408 33.58 11.16 13.20
N PHE A 409 33.82 9.85 13.16
CA PHE A 409 33.85 9.09 11.90
C PHE A 409 32.75 8.03 11.87
N PHE A 410 32.12 7.87 10.71
CA PHE A 410 31.01 6.94 10.48
C PHE A 410 31.27 6.01 9.31
N LEU A 411 30.59 4.87 9.32
CA LEU A 411 30.59 3.89 8.24
C LEU A 411 29.67 4.37 7.10
N VAL A 412 30.14 4.29 5.85
CA VAL A 412 29.37 4.55 4.61
C VAL A 412 29.71 3.49 3.58
N ASN A 413 28.92 3.39 2.49
CA ASN A 413 29.15 2.47 1.36
C ASN A 413 29.56 1.06 1.77
N ASP A 414 29.03 0.60 2.89
CA ASP A 414 29.25 -0.74 3.37
C ASP A 414 28.14 -1.63 2.81
N ASN A 415 28.33 -2.95 2.86
CA ASN A 415 27.35 -3.87 2.30
C ASN A 415 26.01 -3.86 3.05
N THR A 416 25.94 -3.21 4.23
CA THR A 416 24.70 -3.05 4.97
C THR A 416 24.01 -1.72 4.69
N ASN A 417 24.67 -0.72 4.10
CA ASN A 417 24.09 0.60 3.84
C ASN A 417 23.60 1.33 5.11
N GLU A 418 24.35 1.26 6.22
CA GLU A 418 23.93 1.75 7.55
C GLU A 418 23.23 3.12 7.52
N LEU A 419 23.88 4.15 6.96
CA LEU A 419 23.31 5.51 6.95
C LEU A 419 22.08 5.63 6.05
N LEU A 420 22.00 4.87 4.95
CA LEU A 420 20.84 4.86 4.08
C LEU A 420 19.64 4.22 4.80
N GLN A 421 19.85 3.13 5.55
CA GLN A 421 18.78 2.48 6.31
C GLN A 421 18.06 3.46 7.24
N HIS A 422 18.82 4.36 7.87
CA HIS A 422 18.33 5.27 8.89
C HIS A 422 17.85 6.62 8.36
N TYR A 423 18.49 7.15 7.32
CA TYR A 423 18.33 8.55 6.93
C TYR A 423 17.93 8.74 5.46
N ASP A 424 17.99 7.70 4.62
CA ASP A 424 17.42 7.75 3.27
C ASP A 424 15.95 7.31 3.30
N LEU A 425 15.09 8.17 2.80
CA LEU A 425 13.65 7.98 2.83
C LEU A 425 13.15 7.04 1.73
N GLU A 426 13.91 7.00 0.63
CA GLU A 426 13.68 6.07 -0.47
C GLU A 426 14.28 4.71 -0.17
N TYR A 427 14.99 4.57 0.95
CA TYR A 427 15.51 3.28 1.35
C TYR A 427 14.36 2.32 1.69
N ASP A 428 14.23 1.30 0.84
CA ASP A 428 13.32 0.19 1.01
C ASP A 428 14.07 -0.97 1.66
N SER A 429 13.74 -1.25 2.92
CA SER A 429 14.36 -2.33 3.67
C SER A 429 13.96 -3.68 3.09
N SER A 430 14.94 -4.54 2.86
CA SER A 430 14.70 -5.92 2.44
C SER A 430 14.11 -6.81 3.54
N LEU A 431 13.97 -6.30 4.78
CA LEU A 431 13.46 -7.06 5.90
C LEU A 431 11.93 -7.26 5.80
N ASP A 432 11.50 -8.49 5.53
CA ASP A 432 10.10 -8.89 5.72
C ASP A 432 9.79 -9.02 7.22
N LEU A 433 9.25 -7.95 7.81
CA LEU A 433 8.90 -7.87 9.23
C LEU A 433 7.98 -9.00 9.70
N ARG A 434 7.09 -9.48 8.83
CA ARG A 434 6.15 -10.55 9.19
C ARG A 434 6.89 -11.89 9.28
N GLN A 435 7.71 -12.23 8.28
CA GLN A 435 8.48 -13.46 8.28
C GLN A 435 9.54 -13.45 9.40
N PHE A 436 10.17 -12.30 9.64
CA PHE A 436 11.15 -12.15 10.72
C PHE A 436 10.50 -12.36 12.09
N LYS A 437 9.34 -11.76 12.35
CA LYS A 437 8.55 -12.01 13.56
C LYS A 437 8.24 -13.50 13.75
N GLN A 438 7.76 -14.17 12.70
CA GLN A 438 7.46 -15.61 12.75
C GLN A 438 8.73 -16.44 13.04
N SER A 439 9.86 -16.06 12.47
CA SER A 439 11.15 -16.69 12.75
C SER A 439 11.52 -16.59 14.23
N LEU A 440 11.45 -15.39 14.82
CA LEU A 440 11.75 -15.18 16.25
C LEU A 440 10.82 -15.96 17.18
N GLU A 441 9.51 -15.99 16.88
CA GLU A 441 8.55 -16.78 17.63
C GLU A 441 8.87 -18.28 17.57
N SER A 442 9.30 -18.76 16.40
CA SER A 442 9.70 -20.16 16.22
C SER A 442 10.97 -20.51 17.00
N LYS A 443 12.00 -19.64 17.02
CA LYS A 443 13.22 -19.79 17.83
C LYS A 443 12.87 -19.87 19.32
N ARG A 444 12.05 -18.93 19.81
CA ARG A 444 11.54 -18.91 21.20
C ARG A 444 10.82 -20.19 21.57
N LYS A 445 9.89 -20.64 20.73
CA LYS A 445 9.11 -21.87 20.97
C LYS A 445 10.01 -23.10 21.00
N TYR A 446 10.97 -23.20 20.10
CA TYR A 446 11.90 -24.33 20.04
C TYR A 446 12.78 -24.41 21.30
N LEU A 447 13.42 -23.30 21.68
CA LEU A 447 14.28 -23.27 22.88
C LEU A 447 13.50 -23.47 24.18
N ALA A 448 12.27 -22.96 24.26
CA ALA A 448 11.39 -23.19 25.42
C ALA A 448 11.10 -24.68 25.64
N LYS A 449 10.93 -25.48 24.58
CA LYS A 449 10.73 -26.94 24.70
C LYS A 449 11.95 -27.65 25.31
N LYS A 450 13.15 -27.08 25.14
CA LYS A 450 14.40 -27.60 25.71
C LYS A 450 14.73 -26.99 27.07
N ASN A 451 13.83 -26.19 27.64
CA ASN A 451 14.05 -25.44 28.88
C ASN A 451 15.27 -24.49 28.79
N ILE A 452 15.56 -23.96 27.59
CA ILE A 452 16.63 -23.02 27.34
C ILE A 452 16.03 -21.62 27.23
N LYS A 453 16.56 -20.66 28.00
CA LYS A 453 16.08 -19.28 27.94
C LYS A 453 16.58 -18.59 26.66
N PHE A 454 15.71 -17.87 25.96
CA PHE A 454 16.09 -17.12 24.76
C PHE A 454 15.79 -15.63 24.91
N THR A 455 16.78 -14.80 24.60
CA THR A 455 16.64 -13.34 24.55
C THR A 455 17.43 -12.77 23.39
N GLN A 456 16.93 -11.66 22.83
CA GLN A 456 17.54 -11.00 21.69
C GLN A 456 17.73 -9.51 21.98
N PHE A 457 18.87 -8.97 21.55
CA PHE A 457 19.28 -7.60 21.76
C PHE A 457 19.82 -6.98 20.47
N ILE A 458 19.52 -5.70 20.26
CA ILE A 458 20.06 -4.92 19.15
C ILE A 458 21.04 -3.89 19.68
N ILE A 459 22.27 -3.90 19.17
CA ILE A 459 23.26 -2.84 19.37
C ILE A 459 22.86 -1.73 18.39
N PRO A 460 22.55 -0.50 18.86
CA PRO A 460 22.28 0.61 17.95
C PRO A 460 23.53 0.90 17.13
N ASP A 461 23.36 1.31 15.89
CA ASP A 461 24.49 1.78 15.10
C ASP A 461 25.04 3.10 15.63
N LYS A 462 26.34 3.33 15.40
CA LYS A 462 27.02 4.55 15.85
C LYS A 462 26.35 5.80 15.29
N SER A 463 25.88 5.75 14.04
CA SER A 463 25.16 6.86 13.40
C SER A 463 23.79 7.16 14.01
N VAL A 464 23.17 6.22 14.72
CA VAL A 464 21.91 6.42 15.43
C VAL A 464 22.16 7.15 16.76
N VAL A 465 23.20 6.75 17.49
CA VAL A 465 23.55 7.34 18.80
C VAL A 465 24.22 8.70 18.65
N LEU A 466 25.14 8.84 17.70
CA LEU A 466 25.93 10.05 17.46
C LEU A 466 25.38 10.88 16.28
N ARG A 467 24.07 10.89 16.10
CA ARG A 467 23.40 11.51 14.93
C ARG A 467 23.73 12.99 14.76
N GLU A 468 23.94 13.71 15.84
CA GLU A 468 24.25 15.15 15.85
C GLU A 468 25.64 15.45 15.29
N TYR A 469 26.50 14.45 15.14
CA TYR A 469 27.81 14.58 14.53
C TYR A 469 27.81 14.23 13.04
N LEU A 470 26.68 13.89 12.43
CA LEU A 470 26.61 13.63 10.98
C LEU A 470 26.82 14.94 10.19
N PRO A 471 27.45 14.88 8.99
CA PRO A 471 27.81 16.07 8.23
C PRO A 471 26.65 16.68 7.41
N PHE A 472 25.42 16.24 7.67
CA PHE A 472 24.20 16.68 6.99
C PHE A 472 23.04 16.77 7.98
N GLU A 473 21.99 17.52 7.62
CA GLU A 473 20.79 17.62 8.46
C GLU A 473 20.03 16.28 8.48
N THR A 474 19.78 15.76 9.69
CA THR A 474 19.10 14.49 9.90
C THR A 474 17.73 14.67 10.54
N THR A 475 16.81 13.75 10.22
CA THR A 475 15.62 13.53 11.05
C THR A 475 15.95 12.59 12.22
N ASP A 476 14.96 12.25 13.03
CA ASP A 476 15.01 11.02 13.81
C ASP A 476 15.33 9.83 12.88
N ALA A 477 16.21 8.94 13.35
CA ALA A 477 16.62 7.77 12.60
C ALA A 477 15.40 6.88 12.33
N LYS A 478 15.19 6.52 11.06
CA LYS A 478 14.19 5.53 10.65
C LYS A 478 14.73 4.15 11.01
N ARG A 479 14.17 3.54 12.05
CA ARG A 479 14.54 2.20 12.48
C ARG A 479 13.43 1.25 12.06
N ASN A 480 13.61 0.59 10.91
CA ASN A 480 12.56 -0.24 10.28
C ASN A 480 12.00 -1.33 11.21
N TRP A 481 12.76 -1.68 12.24
CA TRP A 481 12.40 -2.64 13.26
C TRP A 481 11.66 -2.07 14.47
N ASP A 482 11.42 -0.76 14.61
CA ASP A 482 10.69 -0.19 15.76
C ASP A 482 9.31 -0.84 15.99
N SER A 483 8.70 -1.31 14.91
CA SER A 483 7.45 -2.09 14.92
C SER A 483 7.54 -3.43 15.68
N LEU A 484 8.76 -3.92 15.91
CA LEU A 484 9.09 -5.21 16.53
C LEU A 484 9.58 -5.07 17.98
N LYS A 485 9.40 -3.91 18.64
CA LYS A 485 9.92 -3.62 20.01
C LYS A 485 9.54 -4.61 21.11
N ASN A 486 8.60 -5.52 20.86
CA ASN A 486 8.21 -6.59 21.78
C ASN A 486 9.03 -7.89 21.58
N TYR A 487 9.90 -7.94 20.56
CA TYR A 487 10.65 -9.14 20.16
C TYR A 487 12.15 -9.09 20.47
N TYR A 488 12.71 -7.90 20.65
CA TYR A 488 14.08 -7.68 21.12
C TYR A 488 14.09 -6.64 22.24
N TYR A 489 15.27 -6.46 22.83
CA TYR A 489 15.59 -5.31 23.67
C TYR A 489 16.58 -4.40 22.96
N ASP A 490 16.36 -3.10 23.00
CA ASP A 490 17.22 -2.11 22.38
C ASP A 490 18.32 -1.69 23.36
N LEU A 491 19.59 -1.78 22.94
CA LEU A 491 20.70 -1.36 23.77
C LEU A 491 20.92 0.16 23.73
N SER A 492 20.24 0.91 22.86
CA SER A 492 20.22 2.38 22.92
C SER A 492 19.65 2.92 24.24
N ASP A 493 18.86 2.12 24.95
CA ASP A 493 18.37 2.43 26.31
C ASP A 493 19.50 2.67 27.32
N VAL A 494 20.67 2.08 27.07
CA VAL A 494 21.83 2.15 27.96
C VAL A 494 23.11 2.60 27.27
N ILE A 495 23.19 2.67 25.95
CA ILE A 495 24.37 3.13 25.21
C ILE A 495 24.19 4.61 24.85
N GLY A 496 25.16 5.46 25.19
CA GLY A 496 25.17 6.89 24.88
C GLY A 496 26.40 7.32 24.09
N ASN A 497 26.60 8.63 23.98
CA ASN A 497 27.60 9.20 23.06
C ASN A 497 29.04 8.75 23.35
N ASP A 498 29.44 8.75 24.62
CA ASP A 498 30.81 8.38 25.03
C ASP A 498 31.08 6.87 25.00
N ASP A 499 30.07 6.06 24.65
CA ASP A 499 30.17 4.61 24.65
C ASP A 499 30.78 4.06 23.34
N PHE A 500 30.92 4.87 22.28
CA PHE A 500 31.56 4.50 21.03
C PHE A 500 32.99 5.04 20.89
N LEU A 501 33.85 4.27 20.22
CA LEU A 501 35.18 4.74 19.84
C LEU A 501 35.08 5.73 18.67
N VAL A 502 35.75 6.88 18.79
CA VAL A 502 35.67 7.95 17.77
C VAL A 502 36.13 7.48 16.38
N ASN A 503 37.15 6.63 16.32
CA ASN A 503 37.79 6.15 15.09
C ASN A 503 37.34 4.75 14.64
N ASP A 504 36.34 4.16 15.31
CA ASP A 504 35.90 2.78 15.07
C ASP A 504 34.35 2.72 15.01
N THR A 505 33.81 1.61 14.51
CA THR A 505 32.36 1.31 14.57
C THR A 505 31.96 0.64 15.90
N LYS A 506 32.94 0.25 16.72
CA LYS A 506 32.74 -0.53 17.96
C LYS A 506 32.54 0.31 19.23
N LEU A 507 31.96 -0.34 20.22
CA LEU A 507 31.83 0.16 21.59
C LEU A 507 33.16 0.13 22.35
N THR A 508 33.30 1.01 23.33
CA THR A 508 34.39 0.94 24.33
C THR A 508 34.21 -0.28 25.24
N SER A 509 35.29 -0.74 25.88
CA SER A 509 35.24 -1.87 26.81
C SER A 509 34.33 -1.61 28.04
N GLN A 510 34.24 -0.35 28.50
CA GLN A 510 33.36 0.08 29.58
C GLN A 510 31.89 0.04 29.14
N ALA A 511 31.62 0.51 27.92
CA ALA A 511 30.30 0.39 27.29
C ALA A 511 29.90 -1.07 27.08
N ALA A 512 30.86 -1.94 26.75
CA ALA A 512 30.63 -3.36 26.62
C ALA A 512 30.17 -4.01 27.94
N VAL A 513 30.84 -3.70 29.05
CA VAL A 513 30.41 -4.13 30.39
C VAL A 513 29.01 -3.60 30.71
N LYS A 514 28.73 -2.33 30.39
CA LYS A 514 27.42 -1.69 30.57
C LYS A 514 26.32 -2.42 29.76
N ALA A 515 26.57 -2.70 28.48
CA ALA A 515 25.65 -3.40 27.59
C ALA A 515 25.38 -4.83 28.08
N VAL A 516 26.42 -5.61 28.39
CA VAL A 516 26.27 -6.98 28.91
C VAL A 516 25.51 -6.99 30.25
N SER A 517 25.76 -6.03 31.13
CA SER A 517 25.03 -5.92 32.40
C SER A 517 23.52 -5.71 32.16
N TYR A 518 23.15 -4.90 31.16
CA TYR A 518 21.76 -4.66 30.79
C TYR A 518 21.14 -5.90 30.14
N ILE A 519 21.89 -6.59 29.28
CA ILE A 519 21.51 -7.88 28.70
C ILE A 519 21.14 -8.86 29.81
N LEU A 520 22.04 -9.10 30.74
CA LEU A 520 21.84 -10.04 31.85
C LEU A 520 20.68 -9.62 32.76
N PHE A 521 20.54 -8.32 33.03
CA PHE A 521 19.41 -7.78 33.78
C PHE A 521 18.06 -8.10 33.10
N LYS A 522 17.92 -7.82 31.80
CA LYS A 522 16.69 -8.10 31.04
C LYS A 522 16.45 -9.59 30.87
N THR A 523 17.51 -10.36 30.68
CA THR A 523 17.44 -11.80 30.51
C THR A 523 17.02 -12.49 31.80
N PHE A 524 17.65 -12.23 32.95
CA PHE A 524 17.39 -13.00 34.17
C PHE A 524 16.45 -12.32 35.15
N LYS A 525 16.52 -10.99 35.30
CA LYS A 525 15.75 -10.18 36.27
C LYS A 525 15.92 -10.63 37.73
N GLU A 526 17.07 -11.24 38.06
CA GLU A 526 17.39 -11.76 39.40
C GLU A 526 18.10 -10.74 40.28
N LYS A 527 18.87 -9.83 39.67
CA LYS A 527 19.62 -8.75 40.32
C LYS A 527 19.33 -7.43 39.62
N SER A 528 19.58 -6.31 40.29
CA SER A 528 19.49 -4.99 39.66
C SER A 528 20.60 -4.78 38.63
N PHE A 529 20.38 -3.88 37.67
CA PHE A 529 21.38 -3.50 36.68
C PHE A 529 22.70 -3.02 37.31
N SER A 530 22.63 -2.24 38.39
CA SER A 530 23.82 -1.71 39.08
C SER A 530 24.63 -2.79 39.79
N GLU A 531 23.97 -3.78 40.40
CA GLU A 531 24.65 -4.90 41.07
C GLU A 531 25.40 -5.75 40.05
N ILE A 532 24.76 -6.14 38.94
CA ILE A 532 25.40 -6.93 37.88
C ILE A 532 26.62 -6.19 37.31
N LYS A 533 26.47 -4.89 37.03
CA LYS A 533 27.57 -4.07 36.51
C LYS A 533 28.75 -4.01 37.48
N GLY A 534 28.49 -3.84 38.77
CA GLY A 534 29.52 -3.86 39.81
C GLY A 534 30.29 -5.18 39.84
N GLU A 535 29.56 -6.30 39.90
CA GLU A 535 30.16 -7.65 39.93
C GLU A 535 31.00 -7.94 38.69
N ILE A 536 30.56 -7.52 37.50
CA ILE A 536 31.34 -7.67 36.27
C ILE A 536 32.60 -6.80 36.34
N LEU A 537 32.50 -5.53 36.72
CA LEU A 537 33.65 -4.62 36.79
C LEU A 537 34.73 -5.11 37.77
N GLU A 538 34.36 -5.77 38.87
CA GLU A 538 35.30 -6.38 39.82
C GLU A 538 36.20 -7.47 39.18
N LYS A 539 35.82 -7.99 38.00
CA LYS A 539 36.59 -8.98 37.25
C LYS A 539 37.59 -8.36 36.27
N PHE A 540 37.64 -7.03 36.14
CA PHE A 540 38.50 -6.34 35.17
C PHE A 540 39.55 -5.45 35.83
N THR A 541 40.67 -5.29 35.14
CA THR A 541 41.64 -4.19 35.37
C THR A 541 41.59 -3.21 34.22
N THR A 542 41.94 -1.96 34.47
CA THR A 542 41.99 -0.91 33.44
C THR A 542 43.44 -0.71 32.99
N ASN A 543 43.67 -0.85 31.69
CA ASN A 543 44.97 -0.64 31.05
C ASN A 543 44.87 0.47 30.01
N LYS A 544 45.95 1.24 29.83
CA LYS A 544 46.04 2.17 28.70
C LYS A 544 46.60 1.44 27.50
N VAL A 545 45.84 1.41 26.41
CA VAL A 545 46.24 0.78 25.15
C VAL A 545 46.11 1.77 24.00
N THR A 546 46.90 1.55 22.97
CA THR A 546 46.78 2.27 21.71
C THR A 546 45.88 1.46 20.78
N HIS A 547 44.66 1.93 20.56
CA HIS A 547 43.67 1.32 19.68
C HIS A 547 43.82 1.80 18.23
N GLN A 548 43.82 0.88 17.28
CA GLN A 548 43.79 1.16 15.86
C GLN A 548 42.37 0.95 15.31
N GLY A 549 41.73 2.02 14.86
CA GLY A 549 40.32 2.00 14.43
C GLY A 549 40.10 1.34 13.07
N ASP A 550 39.00 0.59 12.94
CA ASP A 550 38.62 -0.10 11.70
C ASP A 550 38.28 0.86 10.52
N LEU A 551 37.80 2.07 10.82
CA LEU A 551 37.50 3.11 9.83
C LEU A 551 38.76 3.76 9.20
N PHE A 552 39.95 3.48 9.74
CA PHE A 552 41.23 4.08 9.31
C PHE A 552 42.14 3.08 8.57
N THR A 553 41.60 1.96 8.10
CA THR A 553 42.32 1.02 7.23
C THR A 553 42.45 1.56 5.80
N ASP A 554 43.40 1.03 5.01
CA ASP A 554 43.57 1.44 3.60
C ASP A 554 42.33 1.15 2.75
N GLU A 555 41.56 0.14 3.13
CA GLU A 555 40.31 -0.26 2.47
C GLU A 555 39.13 0.62 2.90
N ALA A 556 39.08 1.07 4.16
CA ALA A 556 37.97 1.87 4.67
C ALA A 556 38.16 3.39 4.55
N TRP A 557 39.39 3.90 4.66
CA TRP A 557 39.66 5.34 4.71
C TRP A 557 39.45 6.04 3.37
N SER A 558 38.55 7.03 3.36
CA SER A 558 38.09 7.70 2.14
C SER A 558 38.85 8.97 1.77
N TYR A 559 39.72 9.48 2.65
CA TYR A 559 40.40 10.77 2.48
C TYR A 559 41.91 10.59 2.25
N PRO A 560 42.65 11.64 1.86
CA PRO A 560 44.11 11.62 1.93
C PRO A 560 44.60 11.30 3.36
N LYS A 561 45.76 10.66 3.48
CA LYS A 561 46.40 10.44 4.79
C LYS A 561 47.11 11.72 5.22
N ASP A 562 46.41 12.53 5.99
CA ASP A 562 46.85 13.82 6.52
C ASP A 562 47.02 13.78 8.05
N ASP A 563 47.17 14.94 8.68
CA ASP A 563 47.28 15.07 10.14
C ASP A 563 46.05 14.51 10.88
N VAL A 564 44.86 14.50 10.24
CA VAL A 564 43.64 13.90 10.81
C VAL A 564 43.78 12.39 10.81
N TYR A 565 44.27 11.79 9.73
CA TYR A 565 44.58 10.36 9.68
C TYR A 565 45.60 9.97 10.76
N GLU A 566 46.72 10.69 10.88
CA GLU A 566 47.74 10.37 11.88
C GLU A 566 47.20 10.49 13.31
N LYS A 567 46.40 11.53 13.58
CA LYS A 567 45.85 11.79 14.91
C LYS A 567 44.80 10.76 15.35
N TYR A 568 43.93 10.33 14.44
CA TYR A 568 42.77 9.50 14.79
C TYR A 568 42.89 8.03 14.37
N SER A 569 43.83 7.66 13.50
CA SER A 569 44.07 6.24 13.17
C SER A 569 44.50 5.43 14.39
N LYS A 570 45.20 6.06 15.34
CA LYS A 570 45.65 5.47 16.60
C LYS A 570 45.30 6.37 17.78
N ILE A 571 44.43 5.90 18.65
CA ILE A 571 44.02 6.65 19.85
C ILE A 571 44.39 5.88 21.12
N ASN A 572 44.79 6.58 22.16
CA ASN A 572 45.00 5.95 23.47
C ASN A 572 43.67 5.88 24.20
N ILE A 573 43.26 4.68 24.58
CA ILE A 573 42.02 4.43 25.30
C ILE A 573 42.31 3.67 26.60
N ASP A 574 41.42 3.84 27.56
CA ASP A 574 41.36 2.97 28.73
C ASP A 574 40.60 1.71 28.33
N GLU A 575 41.29 0.58 28.25
CA GLU A 575 40.72 -0.72 27.93
C GLU A 575 40.62 -1.57 29.20
N LEU A 576 39.45 -2.15 29.42
CA LEU A 576 39.23 -3.15 30.46
C LEU A 576 39.74 -4.49 29.97
N SER A 577 40.58 -5.14 30.78
CA SER A 577 41.07 -6.49 30.54
C SER A 577 40.66 -7.42 31.67
N LEU A 578 40.17 -8.61 31.33
CA LEU A 578 39.75 -9.60 32.33
C LEU A 578 40.94 -10.05 33.21
N ILE A 579 40.79 -9.99 34.54
CA ILE A 579 41.83 -10.38 35.52
C ILE A 579 42.20 -11.86 35.40
N ALA A 580 41.21 -12.71 35.14
CA ALA A 580 41.37 -14.16 35.08
C ALA A 580 41.76 -14.67 33.67
N LYS A 581 42.25 -13.80 32.78
CA LYS A 581 42.53 -14.16 31.38
C LYS A 581 43.47 -15.36 31.24
N ASP A 582 44.48 -15.46 32.10
CA ASP A 582 45.44 -16.58 32.10
C ASP A 582 44.87 -17.91 32.64
N LYS A 583 43.65 -17.89 33.19
CA LYS A 583 42.95 -19.07 33.72
C LYS A 583 41.83 -19.57 32.81
N LEU A 584 41.62 -18.92 31.67
CA LEU A 584 40.60 -19.32 30.71
C LEU A 584 41.05 -20.60 29.99
N THR A 585 40.11 -21.53 29.81
CA THR A 585 40.33 -22.73 29.01
C THR A 585 39.49 -22.64 27.75
N HIS A 586 40.14 -22.64 26.58
CA HIS A 586 39.43 -22.80 25.31
C HIS A 586 39.08 -24.27 25.13
N MET A 587 37.79 -24.52 24.98
CA MET A 587 37.21 -25.84 24.81
C MET A 587 37.30 -26.26 23.34
N ASP A 588 37.42 -27.57 23.09
CA ASP A 588 37.35 -28.09 21.73
C ASP A 588 35.96 -27.80 21.12
N ILE A 589 35.95 -27.44 19.84
CA ILE A 589 34.74 -27.18 19.06
C ILE A 589 34.72 -28.16 17.90
N ASP A 590 33.58 -28.83 17.70
CA ASP A 590 33.41 -29.73 16.57
C ASP A 590 33.60 -29.00 15.24
N GLU A 591 34.16 -29.71 14.24
CA GLU A 591 34.56 -29.12 12.97
C GLU A 591 33.42 -28.36 12.26
N GLU A 592 32.18 -28.84 12.40
CA GLU A 592 31.00 -28.20 11.81
C GLU A 592 30.60 -26.86 12.47
N PHE A 593 31.13 -26.55 13.66
CA PHE A 593 30.86 -25.32 14.40
C PHE A 593 32.09 -24.43 14.59
N LEU A 594 33.29 -24.89 14.19
CA LEU A 594 34.56 -24.15 14.36
C LEU A 594 34.53 -22.75 13.75
N GLN A 595 33.78 -22.57 12.66
CA GLN A 595 33.64 -21.27 12.02
C GLN A 595 32.29 -21.16 11.31
N PHE A 596 31.86 -19.91 11.14
CA PHE A 596 30.77 -19.58 10.23
C PHE A 596 31.31 -18.61 9.17
N ASN A 597 31.19 -19.00 7.90
CA ASN A 597 31.76 -18.26 6.78
C ASN A 597 33.29 -18.13 6.96
N ASN A 598 33.82 -16.93 7.24
CA ASN A 598 35.26 -16.70 7.50
C ASN A 598 35.54 -16.24 8.94
N VAL A 599 34.62 -16.48 9.89
CA VAL A 599 34.78 -16.04 11.28
C VAL A 599 34.77 -17.26 12.19
N ALA A 600 35.86 -17.43 12.94
CA ALA A 600 36.00 -18.51 13.91
C ALA A 600 35.02 -18.33 15.09
N SER A 601 34.43 -19.43 15.52
CA SER A 601 33.72 -19.53 16.79
C SER A 601 34.73 -19.65 17.93
N ASP A 602 34.30 -19.32 19.15
CA ASP A 602 35.12 -19.50 20.35
C ASP A 602 34.28 -20.12 21.47
N TYR A 603 34.84 -21.08 22.18
CA TYR A 603 34.16 -21.75 23.29
C TYR A 603 35.05 -21.72 24.52
N VAL A 604 34.66 -20.92 25.50
CA VAL A 604 35.53 -20.57 26.63
C VAL A 604 34.93 -21.04 27.94
N HIS A 605 35.72 -21.74 28.75
CA HIS A 605 35.43 -22.06 30.14
C HIS A 605 36.18 -21.10 31.08
N ASN A 606 35.45 -20.47 32.01
CA ASN A 606 35.99 -19.57 33.02
C ASN A 606 35.74 -20.08 34.45
N PRO A 607 36.77 -20.59 35.16
CA PRO A 607 36.66 -21.09 36.54
C PRO A 607 36.43 -19.98 37.58
N ASP A 608 36.61 -18.71 37.23
CA ASP A 608 36.43 -17.55 38.13
C ASP A 608 35.18 -16.71 37.78
N SER A 609 34.27 -17.24 36.96
CA SER A 609 33.02 -16.58 36.55
C SER A 609 32.04 -16.29 37.71
N ILE A 610 31.18 -15.30 37.52
CA ILE A 610 30.18 -14.86 38.51
C ILE A 610 29.03 -15.90 38.66
N SER A 611 28.68 -16.56 37.56
CA SER A 611 27.57 -17.50 37.47
C SER A 611 28.02 -18.85 36.95
N ASN A 612 27.44 -19.93 37.49
CA ASN A 612 27.68 -21.30 37.03
C ASN A 612 26.95 -21.66 35.71
N ARG A 613 26.23 -20.70 35.11
CA ARG A 613 25.45 -20.92 33.88
C ARG A 613 26.34 -21.02 32.64
N ARG A 614 25.83 -21.73 31.63
CA ARG A 614 26.41 -21.91 30.31
C ARG A 614 25.59 -21.15 29.27
N ALA A 615 26.24 -20.36 28.44
CA ALA A 615 25.59 -19.49 27.47
C ALA A 615 26.06 -19.76 26.04
N LEU A 616 25.11 -19.73 25.10
CA LEU A 616 25.40 -19.56 23.68
C LEU A 616 25.11 -18.11 23.30
N ILE A 617 26.12 -17.42 22.75
CA ILE A 617 26.02 -16.04 22.28
C ILE A 617 26.06 -16.06 20.75
N ILE A 618 24.91 -15.81 20.12
CA ILE A 618 24.78 -15.72 18.67
C ILE A 618 24.97 -14.26 18.27
N CYS A 619 26.04 -13.93 17.55
CA CYS A 619 26.43 -12.53 17.36
C CYS A 619 27.07 -12.21 16.01
N ASP A 620 27.21 -10.92 15.69
CA ASP A 620 28.04 -10.44 14.59
C ASP A 620 29.33 -9.77 15.13
N LYS A 621 30.20 -9.29 14.23
CA LYS A 621 31.49 -8.72 14.62
C LYS A 621 31.39 -7.48 15.53
N SER A 622 30.26 -6.77 15.51
CA SER A 622 30.03 -5.59 16.35
C SER A 622 29.88 -5.94 17.83
N ALA A 623 29.58 -7.21 18.14
CA ALA A 623 29.48 -7.70 19.52
C ALA A 623 30.82 -8.16 20.10
N HIS A 624 31.93 -8.18 19.33
CA HIS A 624 33.25 -8.59 19.82
C HIS A 624 33.67 -7.88 21.13
N PRO A 625 33.47 -6.56 21.30
CA PRO A 625 33.79 -5.89 22.57
C PRO A 625 33.07 -6.48 23.79
N LEU A 626 31.93 -7.16 23.59
CA LEU A 626 31.11 -7.74 24.66
C LEU A 626 31.66 -9.07 25.21
N PHE A 627 32.62 -9.70 24.52
CA PHE A 627 33.00 -11.09 24.77
C PHE A 627 33.59 -11.28 26.17
N GLU A 628 34.58 -10.47 26.57
CA GLU A 628 35.19 -10.60 27.89
C GLU A 628 34.15 -10.39 29.02
N ALA A 629 33.18 -9.48 28.84
CA ALA A 629 32.14 -9.24 29.83
C ALA A 629 31.17 -10.43 29.96
N PHE A 630 30.85 -11.11 28.85
CA PHE A 630 30.11 -12.38 28.91
C PHE A 630 30.91 -13.48 29.59
N ILE A 631 32.20 -13.63 29.27
CA ILE A 631 33.12 -14.61 29.89
C ILE A 631 33.26 -14.34 31.39
N ALA A 632 33.31 -13.08 31.83
CA ALA A 632 33.34 -12.71 33.24
C ALA A 632 32.09 -13.21 34.00
N TYR A 633 30.93 -13.18 33.35
CA TYR A 633 29.68 -13.56 33.99
C TYR A 633 29.41 -15.07 33.96
N PHE A 634 29.58 -15.74 32.83
CA PHE A 634 29.19 -17.14 32.64
C PHE A 634 30.34 -18.13 32.82
N ARG A 635 30.01 -19.35 33.28
CA ARG A 635 30.96 -20.45 33.47
C ARG A 635 31.52 -20.96 32.15
N GLU A 636 30.64 -21.10 31.17
CA GLU A 636 31.01 -21.51 29.82
C GLU A 636 30.27 -20.60 28.83
N VAL A 637 30.98 -20.10 27.83
CA VAL A 637 30.41 -19.23 26.79
C VAL A 637 30.84 -19.72 25.44
N PHE A 638 29.87 -20.11 24.62
CA PHE A 638 30.07 -20.39 23.21
C PHE A 638 29.70 -19.15 22.41
N PHE A 639 30.66 -18.53 21.73
CA PHE A 639 30.43 -17.45 20.78
C PHE A 639 30.30 -18.02 19.38
N TYR A 640 29.09 -17.91 18.82
CA TYR A 640 28.81 -18.33 17.46
C TYR A 640 28.53 -17.11 16.59
N HIS A 641 29.45 -16.86 15.66
CA HIS A 641 29.24 -15.83 14.65
C HIS A 641 28.21 -16.32 13.65
N ASP A 642 27.13 -15.57 13.48
CA ASP A 642 26.06 -16.00 12.59
C ASP A 642 25.44 -14.78 11.88
N PHE A 643 25.08 -14.89 10.61
CA PHE A 643 24.22 -13.92 9.95
C PHE A 643 22.75 -14.39 9.99
N TRP A 644 22.19 -14.43 11.21
CA TRP A 644 20.78 -14.74 11.51
C TRP A 644 20.33 -16.19 11.34
N TYR A 645 21.21 -17.08 10.92
CA TYR A 645 21.00 -18.52 10.97
C TYR A 645 20.84 -18.97 12.44
N PHE A 646 20.12 -20.06 12.64
CA PHE A 646 19.88 -20.64 13.95
C PHE A 646 20.13 -22.11 13.79
N ASN A 647 21.35 -22.50 14.14
CA ASN A 647 21.81 -23.85 13.99
C ASN A 647 21.24 -24.72 15.11
N LYS A 648 20.20 -25.51 14.80
CA LYS A 648 19.59 -26.44 15.79
C LYS A 648 20.60 -27.46 16.31
N ASN A 649 21.51 -27.94 15.46
CA ASN A 649 22.52 -28.93 15.86
C ASN A 649 23.48 -28.34 16.89
N LEU A 650 23.81 -27.05 16.78
CA LEU A 650 24.62 -26.35 17.79
C LEU A 650 23.90 -26.30 19.15
N ILE A 651 22.57 -26.11 19.15
CA ILE A 651 21.78 -26.14 20.40
C ILE A 651 21.83 -27.53 21.05
N ASP A 652 21.94 -28.58 20.24
CA ASP A 652 21.98 -29.97 20.70
C ASP A 652 23.40 -30.44 21.04
N TYR A 653 24.42 -29.77 20.51
CA TYR A 653 25.84 -30.05 20.73
C TYR A 653 26.26 -29.91 22.20
N ALA A 654 25.80 -28.85 22.87
CA ALA A 654 26.13 -28.56 24.25
C ALA A 654 24.89 -28.18 25.06
N SER A 655 24.91 -28.46 26.36
CA SER A 655 23.79 -28.14 27.25
C SER A 655 23.85 -26.68 27.68
N PHE A 656 23.18 -25.79 26.95
CA PHE A 656 23.10 -24.37 27.30
C PHE A 656 21.94 -24.07 28.26
N ASP A 657 22.16 -23.17 29.22
CA ASP A 657 21.08 -22.64 30.08
C ASP A 657 20.37 -21.46 29.40
N VAL A 658 21.10 -20.74 28.56
CA VAL A 658 20.62 -19.54 27.87
C VAL A 658 21.23 -19.40 26.49
N VAL A 659 20.41 -18.90 25.55
CA VAL A 659 20.84 -18.41 24.24
C VAL A 659 20.56 -16.92 24.19
N ILE A 660 21.59 -16.13 23.93
CA ILE A 660 21.51 -14.68 23.79
C ILE A 660 21.92 -14.32 22.37
N GLU A 661 21.00 -13.75 21.60
CA GLU A 661 21.30 -13.24 20.27
C GLU A 661 21.55 -11.72 20.36
N VAL A 662 22.72 -11.26 19.92
CA VAL A 662 23.11 -9.84 19.98
C VAL A 662 23.60 -9.40 18.60
N LYS A 663 22.92 -8.43 17.99
CA LYS A 663 23.22 -7.99 16.61
C LYS A 663 23.28 -6.48 16.51
N ALA A 664 24.17 -5.95 15.67
CA ALA A 664 24.08 -4.55 15.28
C ALA A 664 22.88 -4.34 14.35
N GLU A 665 22.27 -3.17 14.50
CA GLU A 665 21.04 -2.76 13.81
C GLU A 665 21.16 -2.87 12.29
N ARG A 666 22.27 -2.42 11.71
CA ARG A 666 22.55 -2.47 10.26
C ARG A 666 22.46 -3.87 9.65
N PHE A 667 22.66 -4.93 10.42
CA PHE A 667 22.57 -6.30 9.91
C PHE A 667 21.13 -6.82 9.82
N LEU A 668 20.13 -6.11 10.34
CA LEU A 668 18.73 -6.56 10.29
C LEU A 668 18.21 -6.72 8.87
N ASP A 669 18.58 -5.86 7.93
CA ASP A 669 18.15 -5.98 6.53
C ASP A 669 18.69 -7.23 5.82
N THR A 670 19.78 -7.79 6.35
CA THR A 670 20.37 -9.05 5.88
C THR A 670 19.84 -10.27 6.62
N ALA A 671 18.79 -10.12 7.45
CA ALA A 671 18.26 -11.20 8.26
C ALA A 671 17.62 -12.31 7.42
N LEU A 672 18.11 -13.53 7.63
CA LEU A 672 17.52 -14.73 7.08
C LEU A 672 16.32 -15.16 7.93
N THR A 673 15.13 -15.08 7.35
CA THR A 673 13.88 -15.45 8.02
C THR A 673 13.50 -16.89 7.71
N PHE A 674 13.56 -17.76 8.71
CA PHE A 674 13.10 -19.16 8.58
C PHE A 674 12.27 -19.58 9.80
N ILE A 675 11.28 -20.44 9.56
CA ILE A 675 10.40 -20.96 10.60
C ILE A 675 10.95 -22.30 11.07
N ILE A 676 11.29 -22.38 12.35
CA ILE A 676 11.66 -23.62 13.01
C ILE A 676 10.40 -24.40 13.37
N ASN A 677 10.15 -25.49 12.64
CA ASN A 677 9.25 -26.56 13.05
C ASN A 677 10.06 -27.84 13.40
N ASP A 678 9.48 -28.76 14.18
CA ASP A 678 10.20 -29.96 14.67
C ASP A 678 10.59 -30.92 13.52
N ASN A 679 9.95 -30.81 12.35
CA ASN A 679 10.22 -31.62 11.15
C ASN A 679 10.98 -30.85 10.05
N SER A 680 11.34 -29.60 10.29
CA SER A 680 11.92 -28.72 9.27
C SER A 680 13.42 -28.84 9.37
N HIS A 681 13.98 -29.46 8.35
CA HIS A 681 15.38 -29.28 7.99
C HIS A 681 15.55 -27.79 7.67
N VAL A 682 16.41 -27.11 8.42
CA VAL A 682 16.77 -25.74 8.07
C VAL A 682 17.64 -25.86 6.82
N LEU A 683 17.04 -25.63 5.65
CA LEU A 683 17.76 -25.69 4.39
C LEU A 683 18.80 -24.56 4.37
N ILE A 684 20.07 -24.93 4.38
CA ILE A 684 21.18 -24.00 4.45
C ILE A 684 21.38 -23.39 3.06
N PRO A 685 21.45 -22.05 2.94
CA PRO A 685 21.78 -21.43 1.67
C PRO A 685 23.16 -21.88 1.19
N VAL A 686 23.29 -22.12 -0.12
CA VAL A 686 24.54 -22.60 -0.75
C VAL A 686 25.09 -21.56 -1.70
N LYS A 687 26.37 -21.22 -1.62
CA LYS A 687 27.11 -20.47 -2.64
C LYS A 687 27.60 -21.44 -3.71
N ILE A 688 27.27 -21.16 -4.97
CA ILE A 688 27.79 -21.88 -6.14
C ILE A 688 28.83 -20.99 -6.79
N ASN A 689 30.09 -21.43 -6.79
CA ASN A 689 31.20 -20.75 -7.45
C ASN A 689 31.60 -21.53 -8.70
N VAL A 690 31.68 -20.84 -9.84
CA VAL A 690 32.24 -21.40 -11.07
C VAL A 690 33.74 -21.10 -11.06
N ASN A 691 34.55 -22.08 -10.70
CA ASN A 691 35.99 -21.95 -10.54
C ASN A 691 36.72 -21.93 -11.89
N GLN A 692 36.19 -22.69 -12.87
CA GLN A 692 36.69 -22.76 -14.24
C GLN A 692 35.49 -22.69 -15.19
N PHE A 693 35.63 -21.89 -16.24
CA PHE A 693 34.62 -21.72 -17.29
C PHE A 693 35.34 -21.42 -18.60
N GLU A 694 35.72 -22.47 -19.31
CA GLU A 694 36.60 -22.39 -20.48
C GLU A 694 35.99 -23.12 -21.66
N GLN A 695 35.98 -22.46 -22.82
CA GLN A 695 35.53 -23.04 -24.08
C GLN A 695 36.74 -23.31 -24.97
N GLU A 696 36.92 -24.57 -25.34
CA GLU A 696 37.96 -25.01 -26.28
C GLU A 696 37.32 -25.92 -27.32
N ASP A 697 37.49 -25.58 -28.60
CA ASP A 697 36.82 -26.23 -29.73
C ASP A 697 35.28 -26.33 -29.50
N ASN A 698 34.72 -27.53 -29.63
CA ASN A 698 33.30 -27.83 -29.42
C ASN A 698 32.99 -28.26 -27.97
N LYS A 699 33.79 -27.85 -26.98
CA LYS A 699 33.61 -28.23 -25.57
C LYS A 699 33.63 -27.03 -24.63
N LEU A 700 32.69 -27.01 -23.70
CA LEU A 700 32.66 -26.09 -22.56
C LEU A 700 33.02 -26.85 -21.28
N THR A 701 34.16 -26.53 -20.68
CA THR A 701 34.61 -27.10 -19.40
C THR A 701 34.21 -26.18 -18.26
N VAL A 702 33.48 -26.75 -17.30
CA VAL A 702 32.95 -26.04 -16.14
C VAL A 702 33.39 -26.78 -14.88
N GLU A 703 34.19 -26.11 -14.05
CA GLU A 703 34.46 -26.55 -12.67
C GLU A 703 33.59 -25.74 -11.72
N VAL A 704 32.83 -26.42 -10.88
CA VAL A 704 31.96 -25.80 -9.89
C VAL A 704 32.36 -26.24 -8.49
N SER A 705 32.37 -25.29 -7.56
CA SER A 705 32.37 -25.58 -6.13
C SER A 705 31.12 -25.02 -5.45
N CYS A 706 30.45 -25.87 -4.69
CA CYS A 706 29.27 -25.57 -3.91
C CYS A 706 29.61 -25.66 -2.43
N ARG A 707 29.45 -24.55 -1.72
CA ARG A 707 29.66 -24.48 -0.27
C ARG A 707 28.48 -23.81 0.40
N ASP A 708 28.07 -24.30 1.57
CA ASP A 708 27.02 -23.66 2.33
C ASP A 708 27.49 -22.33 2.97
N ILE A 709 26.61 -21.58 3.63
CA ILE A 709 26.99 -20.32 4.30
C ILE A 709 28.00 -20.50 5.45
N ARG A 710 28.17 -21.73 5.95
CA ARG A 710 29.21 -22.11 6.93
C ARG A 710 30.55 -22.41 6.27
N ASN A 711 30.62 -22.31 4.94
CA ASN A 711 31.77 -22.67 4.11
C ASN A 711 32.06 -24.18 4.08
N LEU A 712 31.09 -25.03 4.44
CA LEU A 712 31.21 -26.48 4.36
C LEU A 712 30.86 -26.97 2.94
N PRO A 713 31.53 -28.03 2.45
CA PRO A 713 31.21 -28.62 1.16
C PRO A 713 29.77 -29.16 1.13
N VAL A 714 29.07 -28.95 0.01
CA VAL A 714 27.70 -29.43 -0.19
C VAL A 714 27.70 -30.61 -1.14
N ASP A 715 27.32 -31.77 -0.64
CA ASP A 715 27.11 -32.96 -1.47
C ASP A 715 25.62 -33.00 -1.89
N SER A 716 25.35 -32.69 -3.16
CA SER A 716 24.02 -32.68 -3.80
C SER A 716 24.18 -32.85 -5.32
N THR A 717 23.07 -33.02 -6.04
CA THR A 717 23.06 -33.11 -7.50
C THR A 717 23.04 -31.72 -8.14
N LEU A 718 24.00 -31.44 -9.03
CA LEU A 718 24.07 -30.24 -9.85
C LEU A 718 23.65 -30.55 -11.30
N LYS A 719 22.68 -29.80 -11.80
CA LYS A 719 22.14 -29.91 -13.16
C LYS A 719 22.65 -28.77 -14.03
N PHE A 720 23.05 -29.09 -15.25
CA PHE A 720 23.61 -28.17 -16.23
C PHE A 720 22.64 -28.00 -17.38
N TYR A 721 22.19 -26.77 -17.62
CA TYR A 721 21.31 -26.42 -18.72
C TYR A 721 22.00 -25.43 -19.65
N ILE A 722 21.83 -25.55 -20.96
CA ILE A 722 22.17 -24.48 -21.92
C ILE A 722 20.88 -24.06 -22.62
N ASP A 723 20.56 -22.76 -22.58
CA ASP A 723 19.32 -22.20 -23.14
C ASP A 723 18.05 -22.94 -22.69
N ASP A 724 18.02 -23.24 -21.38
CA ASP A 724 16.98 -24.02 -20.69
C ASP A 724 16.85 -25.51 -21.11
N GLU A 725 17.73 -26.03 -21.97
CA GLU A 725 17.84 -27.45 -22.28
C GLU A 725 18.77 -28.17 -21.29
N LEU A 726 18.28 -29.21 -20.60
CA LEU A 726 19.07 -29.99 -19.66
C LEU A 726 20.08 -30.88 -20.40
N LEU A 727 21.37 -30.68 -20.13
CA LEU A 727 22.44 -31.44 -20.77
C LEU A 727 22.90 -32.63 -19.93
N CYS A 728 23.14 -32.39 -18.64
CA CYS A 728 23.55 -33.45 -17.73
C CYS A 728 23.31 -33.11 -16.26
N GLU A 729 23.39 -34.15 -15.44
CA GLU A 729 23.39 -34.09 -13.99
C GLU A 729 24.72 -34.65 -13.46
N ARG A 730 25.26 -34.05 -12.40
CA ARG A 730 26.50 -34.47 -11.73
C ARG A 730 26.33 -34.41 -10.23
N GLU A 731 26.80 -35.44 -9.54
CA GLU A 731 26.94 -35.41 -8.08
C GLU A 731 28.14 -34.56 -7.70
N LEU A 732 27.97 -33.72 -6.67
CA LEU A 732 29.06 -33.00 -6.04
C LEU A 732 29.78 -33.94 -5.08
N MET A 733 31.10 -34.05 -5.21
CA MET A 733 31.95 -34.79 -4.30
C MET A 733 32.78 -33.81 -3.49
N GLN A 734 32.58 -33.76 -2.18
CA GLN A 734 33.17 -32.72 -1.31
C GLN A 734 32.84 -31.31 -1.83
N GLY A 735 31.59 -31.11 -2.25
CA GLY A 735 31.14 -29.84 -2.80
C GLY A 735 31.81 -29.42 -4.10
N ARG A 736 32.43 -30.34 -4.86
CA ARG A 736 33.04 -30.02 -6.16
C ARG A 736 32.54 -30.95 -7.25
N CYS A 737 32.38 -30.42 -8.46
CA CYS A 737 32.22 -31.21 -9.67
C CYS A 737 32.91 -30.53 -10.84
N ILE A 738 33.46 -31.33 -11.75
CA ILE A 738 33.99 -30.88 -13.04
C ILE A 738 33.15 -31.54 -14.12
N CYS A 739 32.69 -30.75 -15.08
CA CYS A 739 31.93 -31.25 -16.21
C CYS A 739 32.43 -30.65 -17.52
N SER A 740 32.57 -31.48 -18.55
CA SER A 740 32.79 -31.03 -19.92
C SER A 740 31.52 -31.28 -20.73
N LEU A 741 30.94 -30.20 -21.25
CA LEU A 741 29.70 -30.20 -22.03
C LEU A 741 30.05 -30.06 -23.51
N SER A 742 29.44 -30.88 -24.38
CA SER A 742 29.52 -30.65 -25.82
C SER A 742 28.68 -29.43 -26.18
N VAL A 743 29.20 -28.58 -27.05
CA VAL A 743 28.49 -27.40 -27.59
C VAL A 743 28.39 -27.43 -29.12
N GLU A 744 28.71 -28.56 -29.76
CA GLU A 744 28.72 -28.73 -31.22
C GLU A 744 27.36 -28.51 -31.90
N TYR A 745 26.26 -28.67 -31.15
CA TYR A 745 24.88 -28.52 -31.66
C TYR A 745 24.34 -27.09 -31.51
N LEU A 746 25.08 -26.19 -30.86
CA LEU A 746 24.68 -24.80 -30.68
C LEU A 746 25.00 -24.01 -31.95
N ASN A 747 24.14 -23.04 -32.27
CA ASN A 747 24.39 -22.13 -33.38
C ASN A 747 25.45 -21.08 -33.00
N VAL A 748 26.07 -20.43 -33.99
CA VAL A 748 26.92 -19.26 -33.73
C VAL A 748 26.08 -18.16 -33.08
N GLY A 749 26.53 -17.64 -31.94
CA GLY A 749 25.77 -16.66 -31.15
C GLY A 749 26.03 -16.75 -29.65
N SER A 750 25.23 -16.00 -28.88
CA SER A 750 25.31 -15.94 -27.41
C SER A 750 24.36 -16.94 -26.76
N HIS A 751 24.85 -17.66 -25.76
CA HIS A 751 24.17 -18.75 -25.07
C HIS A 751 24.27 -18.60 -23.55
N ILE A 752 23.31 -19.17 -22.82
CA ILE A 752 23.27 -19.10 -21.36
C ILE A 752 23.46 -20.51 -20.76
N LEU A 753 24.55 -20.73 -20.05
CA LEU A 753 24.69 -21.85 -19.14
C LEU A 753 23.98 -21.55 -17.82
N LYS A 754 23.00 -22.35 -17.46
CA LYS A 754 22.27 -22.31 -16.19
C LYS A 754 22.63 -23.53 -15.36
N LEU A 755 23.17 -23.30 -14.17
CA LEU A 755 23.54 -24.34 -13.20
C LEU A 755 22.49 -24.37 -12.09
N ARG A 756 21.82 -25.50 -11.91
CA ARG A 756 20.80 -25.70 -10.88
C ARG A 756 21.26 -26.75 -9.88
N LEU A 757 21.56 -26.33 -8.67
CA LEU A 757 21.73 -27.22 -7.53
C LEU A 757 20.35 -27.67 -7.08
N GLU A 758 20.10 -28.98 -7.04
CA GLU A 758 18.86 -29.49 -6.48
C GLU A 758 18.84 -29.38 -4.96
N GLU A 759 17.63 -29.33 -4.42
CA GLU A 759 17.40 -29.38 -2.99
C GLU A 759 17.86 -30.73 -2.43
N SER A 760 18.64 -30.70 -1.35
CA SER A 760 19.04 -31.89 -0.59
C SER A 760 18.38 -31.88 0.78
N GLU A 761 18.63 -32.90 1.61
CA GLU A 761 18.20 -32.92 3.01
C GLU A 761 18.72 -31.71 3.83
N SER A 762 19.78 -31.04 3.38
CA SER A 762 20.42 -29.94 4.11
C SER A 762 20.53 -28.63 3.33
N THR A 763 20.19 -28.59 2.04
CA THR A 763 20.45 -27.41 1.18
C THR A 763 19.30 -27.05 0.27
N LYS A 764 19.00 -25.75 0.18
CA LYS A 764 17.94 -25.23 -0.71
C LYS A 764 18.39 -25.30 -2.18
N ALA A 765 17.45 -25.57 -3.08
CA ALA A 765 17.71 -25.44 -4.51
C ALA A 765 18.23 -24.03 -4.86
N ARG A 766 19.23 -23.95 -5.73
CA ARG A 766 19.81 -22.67 -6.18
C ARG A 766 20.16 -22.73 -7.66
N VAL A 767 19.96 -21.60 -8.33
CA VAL A 767 20.29 -21.43 -9.75
C VAL A 767 21.31 -20.31 -9.91
N ILE A 768 22.34 -20.52 -10.73
CA ILE A 768 23.22 -19.47 -11.23
C ILE A 768 23.31 -19.55 -12.76
N THR A 769 23.59 -18.42 -13.41
CA THR A 769 23.71 -18.33 -14.88
C THR A 769 25.05 -17.74 -15.29
N LYS A 770 25.55 -18.17 -16.46
CA LYS A 770 26.75 -17.66 -17.13
C LYS A 770 26.49 -17.57 -18.63
N GLU A 771 26.80 -16.42 -19.21
CA GLU A 771 26.73 -16.19 -20.66
C GLU A 771 28.06 -16.57 -21.32
N PHE A 772 27.99 -17.10 -22.55
CA PHE A 772 29.15 -17.41 -23.39
C PHE A 772 28.78 -17.38 -24.87
N ASP A 773 29.76 -17.18 -25.74
CA ASP A 773 29.55 -17.06 -27.19
C ASP A 773 30.19 -18.23 -27.96
N ILE A 774 29.43 -18.80 -28.90
CA ILE A 774 29.93 -19.75 -29.91
C ILE A 774 30.36 -18.95 -31.14
N ASN A 775 31.66 -19.05 -31.50
CA ASN A 775 32.26 -18.36 -32.64
C ASN A 775 32.18 -19.17 -33.94
#